data_AF-A0A417EP86-F1
#
_entry.id   AF-A0A417EP86-F1
#
_cell.length_a   1.000
_cell.length_b   1.000
_cell.length_c   1.000
_cell.angle_alpha   90.00
_cell.angle_beta   90.00
_cell.angle_gamma   90.00
#
_symmetry.space_group_name_H-M   'P 1'
#
loop_
_entity.id
_entity.type
_entity.pdbx_description
1 polymer ?
#
loop_
_entity_poly.entity_id
_entity_poly.type
_entity_poly.pdbx_seq_one_letter_code
_entity_poly.pdbx_strand_id
1 'polypeptide(L)'
;MGHFGEEQLRGIGDTGTIEGKESANDKSVRKGKKMDLIRNKKRLFDEIKYYCEENKLDQRMFLRQEILREDIENQLCLIADEMEKRIANEREKNYINELTESEFMTFCCICMECISPQTVIEEKWEKLLEHKHFCYALFAVIDKEQDVDTLKTIPRAMYRTAYLSMTELYYYFYGRFNDNETAIKLLCRYYKTEMRLDSDERQYIADALIGHIKNAGDQNDFGYAYNGLEMIEKNIHYLPRNIIQRILEKYTCNEVDMNSIHRKQVYTIIKGFFQNNEAERLQKQFLYLDSVIIMGMLKDIYSEDRSNHGQPAINFYGMEEMPITMECLTVPDERKSLFETYMDKVRSERVFREKSRESILFKVSLEQKTKIMVEYSDETYKLDLKSDMDNVLNSYGKTVFLDMKKAFINSRINKYISYKLVYLNQYHGMTQQKFYFDKCYDYSDGEIKYDDKKKKEIPLTYSPKISSIYAIVGKNGTGKTSLVNFLGNDFDTIMYRLGEEETTVSKIVEKYRPSLRGTEFLVIFEMNKKKYYISNMTIKKSPEEIMEYGSGTAGSVRRQLSKIFYFSNKIDMNEAFAFQGEKNNDLGETQNYSEQRAFAERIEQIRQGQDGQKQKKEVKTRYFNRDLLFQLLYLRDHFEKKEENLKKLLWETFSVDDLTIGDKEKDDIIRNFVRGEKTDIHMDFFHTTNTLQYFSSGQYARFDFFAKLYWSVKGYANNKELIKSLGDSGRAYENETIVENDSAILFIDEGDLYYHPEWQRLYISDLCKIIEEAVPCNLQIIIATNSPFILSDIFEDNIIFLSEEGESEESHEQTFGQNIHTLLKKDFFLKYTMGEFAREKIVQVFEALESKEHQENKEDQENKKYQSRKDLADNMSQILKPDITVENVYQRISDFAMAIGEDIYRSHLLGLIEEDMKKTENRISYLKKRQQEIEEELRDLEGKTYDKN
;
A
#
# COMPACT_ATOMS: atom_id res chain seq x y z
N MET A 1 47.75 -3.28 -42.70
CA MET A 1 48.70 -4.40 -42.87
C MET A 1 47.95 -5.70 -42.67
N GLY A 2 47.84 -6.51 -43.72
CA GLY A 2 47.31 -7.90 -43.76
C GLY A 2 45.77 -8.04 -43.64
N HIS A 3 44.95 -7.98 -44.71
CA HIS A 3 44.62 -9.03 -45.73
C HIS A 3 44.07 -10.33 -45.12
N PHE A 4 42.88 -10.88 -45.44
CA PHE A 4 41.93 -10.89 -46.57
C PHE A 4 40.50 -11.08 -45.99
N GLY A 5 39.35 -10.73 -46.57
CA GLY A 5 38.96 -10.30 -47.91
C GLY A 5 37.45 -10.55 -48.09
N GLU A 6 36.65 -9.50 -47.82
CA GLU A 6 35.38 -9.12 -48.46
C GLU A 6 35.44 -9.32 -50.01
N GLU A 7 34.39 -9.45 -50.84
CA GLU A 7 32.96 -9.18 -50.74
C GLU A 7 32.29 -9.58 -52.10
N GLN A 8 30.97 -9.73 -52.06
CA GLN A 8 29.98 -9.22 -53.04
C GLN A 8 29.85 -9.72 -54.51
N LEU A 9 28.64 -10.24 -54.76
CA LEU A 9 27.58 -9.73 -55.67
C LEU A 9 27.54 -10.02 -57.19
N ARG A 10 26.27 -10.20 -57.60
CA ARG A 10 25.60 -9.91 -58.90
C ARG A 10 25.84 -10.88 -60.06
N GLY A 11 24.82 -11.68 -60.38
CA GLY A 11 23.64 -11.23 -61.14
C GLY A 11 23.74 -11.31 -62.67
N ILE A 12 22.63 -11.79 -63.26
CA ILE A 12 22.18 -11.67 -64.66
C ILE A 12 22.68 -12.79 -65.59
N GLY A 13 21.72 -13.52 -66.16
CA GLY A 13 21.96 -14.56 -67.15
C GLY A 13 22.01 -14.02 -68.57
N ASP A 14 22.37 -14.88 -69.51
CA ASP A 14 21.68 -14.96 -70.79
C ASP A 14 22.00 -16.27 -71.52
N THR A 15 21.09 -16.56 -72.42
CA THR A 15 20.99 -17.61 -73.44
C THR A 15 22.23 -17.84 -74.32
N GLY A 16 22.39 -19.07 -74.83
CA GLY A 16 23.41 -19.37 -75.85
C GLY A 16 23.65 -20.85 -76.14
N THR A 17 22.86 -21.41 -77.04
CA THR A 17 23.05 -22.67 -77.77
C THR A 17 24.32 -22.64 -78.65
N ILE A 18 25.00 -23.79 -78.82
CA ILE A 18 25.40 -24.41 -80.11
C ILE A 18 26.56 -25.43 -79.92
N GLU A 19 26.22 -26.68 -80.23
CA GLU A 19 26.95 -27.74 -80.96
C GLU A 19 28.46 -28.01 -80.76
N GLY A 20 28.73 -29.27 -80.43
CA GLY A 20 29.33 -30.17 -81.42
C GLY A 20 30.83 -30.42 -81.33
N LYS A 21 31.20 -31.59 -80.77
CA LYS A 21 32.16 -32.52 -81.41
C LYS A 21 32.11 -33.88 -80.71
N GLU A 22 31.39 -34.81 -81.33
CA GLU A 22 31.68 -36.23 -81.19
C GLU A 22 33.04 -36.53 -81.85
N SER A 23 33.88 -37.31 -81.18
CA SER A 23 34.87 -38.13 -81.85
C SER A 23 34.83 -39.52 -81.24
N ALA A 24 34.69 -40.49 -82.13
CA ALA A 24 34.37 -41.87 -81.87
C ALA A 24 35.47 -42.59 -81.07
N ASN A 25 35.07 -43.16 -79.94
CA ASN A 25 35.59 -44.42 -79.44
C ASN A 25 34.44 -45.12 -78.69
N ASP A 26 33.43 -45.50 -79.48
CA ASP A 26 32.36 -46.37 -79.04
C ASP A 26 32.66 -47.81 -79.49
N LYS A 27 32.21 -48.79 -78.70
CA LYS A 27 32.28 -50.26 -78.89
C LYS A 27 33.40 -51.04 -78.19
N SER A 28 33.45 -50.93 -76.86
CA SER A 28 33.53 -52.06 -75.91
C SER A 28 33.58 -51.44 -74.51
N VAL A 29 32.52 -51.40 -73.70
CA VAL A 29 31.96 -52.51 -72.92
C VAL A 29 30.52 -52.13 -72.56
N ARG A 30 29.54 -52.64 -73.32
CA ARG A 30 28.19 -52.90 -72.81
C ARG A 30 28.19 -54.33 -72.28
N LYS A 31 28.34 -54.50 -70.96
CA LYS A 31 27.90 -55.67 -70.19
C LYS A 31 27.72 -55.24 -68.73
N GLY A 32 26.53 -55.49 -68.20
CA GLY A 32 25.99 -54.78 -67.04
C GLY A 32 26.60 -55.11 -65.69
N LYS A 33 26.32 -54.19 -64.76
CA LYS A 33 25.97 -54.48 -63.37
C LYS A 33 24.83 -53.53 -63.00
N LYS A 34 23.58 -54.04 -62.91
CA LYS A 34 22.56 -53.43 -62.07
C LYS A 34 23.16 -53.41 -60.66
N MET A 35 23.37 -52.24 -60.09
CA MET A 35 23.71 -52.12 -58.67
C MET A 35 22.59 -52.82 -57.86
N ASP A 36 22.95 -53.75 -56.98
CA ASP A 36 22.01 -54.27 -55.99
C ASP A 36 21.65 -53.12 -55.04
N LEU A 37 20.42 -52.60 -55.18
CA LEU A 37 19.92 -51.46 -54.40
C LEU A 37 19.47 -51.83 -52.97
N ILE A 38 19.42 -53.10 -52.61
CA ILE A 38 19.16 -53.55 -51.24
C ILE A 38 20.52 -53.65 -50.52
N ARG A 39 20.76 -52.79 -49.53
CA ARG A 39 22.02 -52.75 -48.75
C ARG A 39 22.36 -54.10 -48.12
N ASN A 40 21.35 -54.84 -47.63
CA ASN A 40 21.55 -56.16 -47.05
C ASN A 40 20.35 -57.10 -47.29
N LYS A 41 20.33 -57.73 -48.47
CA LYS A 41 19.24 -58.62 -48.90
C LYS A 41 19.06 -59.84 -47.98
N LYS A 42 20.15 -60.42 -47.46
CA LYS A 42 20.09 -61.57 -46.56
C LYS A 42 19.42 -61.21 -45.23
N ARG A 43 19.87 -60.11 -44.59
CA ARG A 43 19.27 -59.62 -43.35
C ARG A 43 17.79 -59.30 -43.54
N LEU A 44 17.42 -58.61 -44.62
CA LEU A 44 16.02 -58.29 -44.90
C LEU A 44 15.14 -59.55 -44.94
N PHE A 45 15.60 -60.63 -45.58
CA PHE A 45 14.85 -61.89 -45.62
C PHE A 45 14.76 -62.59 -44.27
N ASP A 46 15.88 -62.66 -43.54
CA ASP A 46 15.91 -63.29 -42.23
C ASP A 46 14.92 -62.58 -41.27
N GLU A 47 14.86 -61.24 -41.32
CA GLU A 47 13.93 -60.42 -40.53
C GLU A 47 12.48 -60.59 -40.95
N ILE A 48 12.17 -60.56 -42.25
CA ILE A 48 10.79 -60.82 -42.76
C ILE A 48 10.31 -62.19 -42.31
N LYS A 49 11.16 -63.22 -42.45
CA LYS A 49 10.81 -64.60 -42.06
C LYS A 49 10.56 -64.69 -40.56
N TYR A 50 11.49 -64.17 -39.76
CA TYR A 50 11.37 -64.16 -38.30
C TYR A 50 10.11 -63.43 -37.83
N TYR A 51 9.85 -62.24 -38.37
CA TYR A 51 8.68 -61.45 -37.99
C TYR A 51 7.37 -62.15 -38.33
N CYS A 52 7.27 -62.79 -39.50
CA CYS A 52 6.10 -63.57 -39.90
C CYS A 52 5.89 -64.80 -39.00
N GLU A 53 6.97 -65.48 -38.58
CA GLU A 53 6.94 -66.61 -37.65
C GLU A 53 6.40 -66.20 -36.28
N GLU A 54 6.98 -65.15 -35.68
CA GLU A 54 6.57 -64.64 -34.36
C GLU A 54 5.12 -64.13 -34.35
N ASN A 55 4.68 -63.46 -35.43
CA ASN A 55 3.34 -62.87 -35.53
C ASN A 55 2.27 -63.80 -36.14
N LYS A 56 2.61 -65.08 -36.36
CA LYS A 56 1.70 -66.11 -36.92
C LYS A 56 1.05 -65.68 -38.24
N LEU A 57 1.83 -65.06 -39.13
CA LEU A 57 1.41 -64.72 -40.49
C LEU A 57 1.54 -65.96 -41.40
N ASP A 58 0.64 -66.16 -42.36
CA ASP A 58 0.60 -67.39 -43.18
C ASP A 58 1.83 -67.54 -44.09
N GLN A 59 2.80 -68.34 -43.64
CA GLN A 59 4.06 -68.59 -44.34
C GLN A 59 3.90 -69.09 -45.79
N ARG A 60 2.75 -69.69 -46.16
CA ARG A 60 2.48 -70.17 -47.53
C ARG A 60 2.20 -69.04 -48.52
N MET A 61 1.84 -67.86 -48.05
CA MET A 61 1.71 -66.65 -48.88
C MET A 61 3.05 -65.96 -49.15
N PHE A 62 4.11 -66.23 -48.36
CA PHE A 62 5.26 -65.31 -48.25
C PHE A 62 6.65 -65.90 -48.52
N LEU A 63 6.80 -67.20 -48.81
CA LEU A 63 8.13 -67.81 -49.08
C LEU A 63 8.10 -68.77 -50.29
N ARG A 64 8.47 -68.27 -51.48
CA ARG A 64 8.91 -69.13 -52.62
C ARG A 64 10.43 -69.07 -52.74
N GLN A 65 11.05 -70.20 -53.11
CA GLN A 65 12.49 -70.45 -52.97
C GLN A 65 13.43 -69.66 -53.93
N GLU A 66 12.91 -68.87 -54.86
CA GLU A 66 13.71 -67.93 -55.67
C GLU A 66 12.95 -66.61 -55.81
N ILE A 67 13.36 -65.58 -55.07
CA ILE A 67 12.62 -64.32 -54.91
C ILE A 67 13.25 -63.23 -55.80
N LEU A 68 12.50 -62.77 -56.79
CA LEU A 68 12.82 -61.60 -57.62
C LEU A 68 12.62 -60.31 -56.82
N ARG A 69 13.23 -59.19 -57.25
CA ARG A 69 13.14 -57.89 -56.56
C ARG A 69 11.67 -57.42 -56.35
N GLU A 70 10.77 -57.79 -57.26
CA GLU A 70 9.35 -57.44 -57.26
C GLU A 70 8.53 -58.23 -56.23
N ASP A 71 9.05 -59.33 -55.68
CA ASP A 71 8.34 -60.15 -54.70
C ASP A 71 8.48 -59.58 -53.27
N ILE A 72 9.58 -58.88 -52.96
CA ILE A 72 9.85 -58.35 -51.60
C ILE A 72 8.92 -57.18 -51.27
N GLU A 73 8.75 -56.25 -52.21
CA GLU A 73 7.84 -55.11 -52.05
C GLU A 73 6.40 -55.59 -51.79
N ASN A 74 5.88 -56.48 -52.64
CA ASN A 74 4.55 -57.06 -52.47
C ASN A 74 4.39 -57.80 -51.13
N GLN A 75 5.44 -58.50 -50.67
CA GLN A 75 5.43 -59.16 -49.35
C GLN A 75 5.33 -58.14 -48.21
N LEU A 76 6.11 -57.07 -48.25
CA LEU A 76 6.09 -56.04 -47.22
C LEU A 76 4.75 -55.28 -47.19
N CYS A 77 4.15 -54.99 -48.35
CA CYS A 77 2.79 -54.43 -48.43
C CYS A 77 1.75 -55.37 -47.81
N LEU A 78 1.77 -56.67 -48.14
CA LEU A 78 0.83 -57.64 -47.55
C LEU A 78 1.00 -57.78 -46.03
N ILE A 79 2.23 -57.73 -45.53
CA ILE A 79 2.50 -57.72 -44.08
C ILE A 79 1.93 -56.43 -43.47
N ALA A 80 2.14 -55.28 -44.12
CA ALA A 80 1.61 -54.01 -43.65
C ALA A 80 0.09 -53.97 -43.62
N ASP A 81 -0.59 -54.42 -44.69
CA ASP A 81 -2.06 -54.53 -44.76
C ASP A 81 -2.62 -55.32 -43.57
N GLU A 82 -2.07 -56.51 -43.32
CA GLU A 82 -2.54 -57.40 -42.26
C GLU A 82 -2.24 -56.83 -40.86
N MET A 83 -1.06 -56.25 -40.66
CA MET A 83 -0.67 -55.67 -39.37
C MET A 83 -1.44 -54.38 -39.07
N GLU A 84 -1.60 -53.48 -40.05
CA GLU A 84 -2.38 -52.24 -39.89
C GLU A 84 -3.84 -52.55 -39.58
N LYS A 85 -4.41 -53.59 -40.18
CA LYS A 85 -5.74 -54.10 -39.85
C LYS A 85 -5.81 -54.65 -38.42
N ARG A 86 -4.81 -55.42 -37.98
CA ARG A 86 -4.74 -55.92 -36.59
C ARG A 86 -4.64 -54.77 -35.59
N ILE A 87 -3.82 -53.77 -35.87
CA ILE A 87 -3.66 -52.58 -35.04
C ILE A 87 -4.95 -51.77 -34.99
N ALA A 88 -5.63 -51.58 -36.13
CA ALA A 88 -6.94 -50.92 -36.16
C ALA A 88 -7.96 -51.64 -35.27
N ASN A 89 -8.05 -52.97 -35.35
CA ASN A 89 -8.92 -53.77 -34.47
C ASN A 89 -8.51 -53.67 -32.98
N GLU A 90 -7.21 -53.58 -32.68
CA GLU A 90 -6.72 -53.42 -31.31
C GLU A 90 -7.15 -52.08 -30.71
N ARG A 91 -7.17 -51.02 -31.52
CA ARG A 91 -7.56 -49.67 -31.12
C ARG A 91 -9.06 -49.51 -30.85
N GLU A 92 -9.90 -50.44 -31.32
CA GLU A 92 -11.34 -50.47 -30.99
C GLU A 92 -11.62 -51.05 -29.59
N LYS A 93 -10.61 -51.61 -28.90
CA LYS A 93 -10.77 -52.17 -27.56
C LYS A 93 -10.75 -51.09 -26.49
N ASN A 94 -11.45 -51.36 -25.38
CA ASN A 94 -11.45 -50.50 -24.18
C ASN A 94 -10.06 -50.37 -23.53
N TYR A 95 -9.18 -51.35 -23.75
CA TYR A 95 -7.79 -51.34 -23.29
C TYR A 95 -6.89 -51.63 -24.50
N ILE A 96 -6.19 -50.60 -24.95
CA ILE A 96 -5.34 -50.66 -26.14
C ILE A 96 -3.96 -51.19 -25.72
N ASN A 97 -3.50 -52.25 -26.37
CA ASN A 97 -2.13 -52.74 -26.22
C ASN A 97 -1.25 -52.20 -27.37
N GLU A 98 -0.41 -51.21 -27.07
CA GLU A 98 0.48 -50.58 -28.04
C GLU A 98 1.76 -51.40 -28.34
N LEU A 99 1.98 -52.54 -27.66
CA LEU A 99 3.16 -53.39 -27.86
C LEU A 99 3.21 -53.90 -29.31
N THR A 100 2.09 -54.37 -29.85
CA THR A 100 1.99 -54.88 -31.23
C THR A 100 2.37 -53.83 -32.26
N GLU A 101 1.92 -52.58 -32.05
CA GLU A 101 2.24 -51.47 -32.95
C GLU A 101 3.70 -51.05 -32.82
N SER A 102 4.24 -51.02 -31.59
CA SER A 102 5.66 -50.73 -31.33
C SER A 102 6.61 -51.76 -31.97
N GLU A 103 6.26 -53.04 -31.89
CA GLU A 103 7.00 -54.13 -32.53
C GLU A 103 6.95 -54.00 -34.06
N PHE A 104 5.78 -53.67 -34.61
CA PHE A 104 5.64 -53.47 -36.05
C PHE A 104 6.42 -52.26 -36.56
N MET A 105 6.39 -51.14 -35.84
CA MET A 105 7.22 -49.96 -36.14
C MET A 105 8.72 -50.31 -36.16
N THR A 106 9.17 -51.12 -35.20
CA THR A 106 10.56 -51.59 -35.13
C THR A 106 10.91 -52.44 -36.35
N PHE A 107 10.03 -53.35 -36.74
CA PHE A 107 10.18 -54.16 -37.95
C PHE A 107 10.27 -53.30 -39.21
N CYS A 108 9.36 -52.34 -39.39
CA CYS A 108 9.40 -51.41 -40.54
C CYS A 108 10.72 -50.64 -40.63
N CYS A 109 11.26 -50.15 -39.49
CA CYS A 109 12.57 -49.51 -39.43
C CYS A 109 13.70 -50.44 -39.88
N ILE A 110 13.74 -51.69 -39.38
CA ILE A 110 14.76 -52.67 -39.78
C ILE A 110 14.68 -52.97 -41.29
N CYS A 111 13.47 -53.11 -41.83
CA CYS A 111 13.27 -53.30 -43.26
C CYS A 111 13.78 -52.10 -44.06
N MET A 112 13.44 -50.88 -43.63
CA MET A 112 13.85 -49.64 -44.30
C MET A 112 15.38 -49.43 -44.27
N GLU A 113 16.05 -49.78 -43.17
CA GLU A 113 17.53 -49.81 -43.07
C GLU A 113 18.17 -50.75 -44.10
N CYS A 114 17.54 -51.90 -44.37
CA CYS A 114 18.05 -52.89 -45.31
C CYS A 114 17.79 -52.51 -46.78
N ILE A 115 16.70 -51.78 -47.07
CA ILE A 115 16.31 -51.35 -48.43
C ILE A 115 17.10 -50.11 -48.88
N SER A 116 17.55 -49.26 -47.95
CA SER A 116 18.07 -47.90 -48.18
C SER A 116 16.97 -46.90 -48.54
N PRO A 117 16.86 -45.76 -47.82
CA PRO A 117 15.92 -44.70 -48.17
C PRO A 117 16.06 -44.16 -49.61
N GLN A 118 17.26 -44.22 -50.20
CA GLN A 118 17.52 -43.80 -51.58
C GLN A 118 16.85 -44.70 -52.63
N THR A 119 16.61 -45.97 -52.29
CA THR A 119 15.99 -46.97 -53.16
C THR A 119 14.48 -46.78 -53.29
N VAL A 120 13.86 -46.10 -52.31
CA VAL A 120 12.41 -45.86 -52.21
C VAL A 120 11.92 -44.87 -53.29
N ILE A 121 12.84 -44.13 -53.92
CA ILE A 121 12.58 -43.11 -54.93
C ILE A 121 12.33 -43.73 -56.32
N GLU A 122 12.64 -45.01 -56.51
CA GLU A 122 12.26 -45.74 -57.72
C GLU A 122 10.75 -46.03 -57.72
N GLU A 123 10.09 -45.79 -58.86
CA GLU A 123 8.63 -45.90 -59.14
C GLU A 123 7.94 -47.19 -58.64
N LYS A 124 8.72 -48.22 -58.28
CA LYS A 124 8.19 -49.49 -57.76
C LYS A 124 7.87 -49.46 -56.26
N TRP A 125 8.65 -48.76 -55.42
CA TRP A 125 8.44 -48.77 -53.96
C TRP A 125 7.39 -47.77 -53.45
N GLU A 126 6.71 -47.06 -54.36
CA GLU A 126 5.66 -46.08 -54.03
C GLU A 126 4.51 -46.70 -53.23
N LYS A 127 4.13 -47.94 -53.54
CA LYS A 127 3.08 -48.68 -52.81
C LYS A 127 3.43 -48.93 -51.35
N LEU A 128 4.71 -49.10 -51.02
CA LEU A 128 5.12 -49.29 -49.63
C LEU A 128 4.90 -48.02 -48.81
N LEU A 129 4.97 -46.84 -49.45
CA LEU A 129 4.69 -45.55 -48.83
C LEU A 129 3.20 -45.20 -48.79
N GLU A 130 2.31 -46.10 -49.19
CA GLU A 130 0.88 -46.00 -48.87
C GLU A 130 0.61 -46.41 -47.40
N HIS A 131 1.55 -47.13 -46.77
CA HIS A 131 1.44 -47.60 -45.38
C HIS A 131 2.11 -46.65 -44.39
N LYS A 132 1.36 -46.20 -43.38
CA LYS A 132 1.81 -45.18 -42.42
C LYS A 132 3.03 -45.60 -41.59
N HIS A 133 3.17 -46.90 -41.29
CA HIS A 133 4.31 -47.42 -40.52
C HIS A 133 5.61 -47.40 -41.33
N PHE A 134 5.55 -47.64 -42.64
CA PHE A 134 6.70 -47.52 -43.52
C PHE A 134 7.04 -46.06 -43.82
N CYS A 135 6.05 -45.18 -43.88
CA CYS A 135 6.26 -43.73 -43.91
C CYS A 135 6.98 -43.23 -42.66
N TYR A 136 6.57 -43.67 -41.46
CA TYR A 136 7.32 -43.41 -40.22
C TYR A 136 8.76 -43.93 -40.32
N ALA A 137 8.94 -45.20 -40.73
CA ALA A 137 10.26 -45.82 -40.82
C ALA A 137 11.21 -45.08 -41.76
N LEU A 138 10.69 -44.52 -42.87
CA LEU A 138 11.46 -43.67 -43.78
C LEU A 138 12.10 -42.49 -43.03
N PHE A 139 11.31 -41.70 -42.30
CA PHE A 139 11.80 -40.55 -41.56
C PHE A 139 12.68 -40.94 -40.36
N ALA A 140 12.32 -42.01 -39.64
CA ALA A 140 13.08 -42.48 -38.48
C ALA A 140 14.48 -42.98 -38.88
N VAL A 141 14.60 -43.74 -39.96
CA VAL A 141 15.89 -44.22 -40.47
C VAL A 141 16.73 -43.07 -41.02
N ILE A 142 16.12 -42.12 -41.74
CA ILE A 142 16.84 -40.93 -42.23
C ILE A 142 17.38 -40.07 -41.08
N ASP A 143 16.59 -39.85 -40.02
CA ASP A 143 17.04 -39.11 -38.84
C ASP A 143 18.19 -39.81 -38.12
N LYS A 144 18.11 -41.15 -38.00
CA LYS A 144 19.15 -41.99 -37.42
C LYS A 144 20.45 -41.97 -38.24
N GLU A 145 20.36 -42.02 -39.56
CA GLU A 145 21.51 -42.00 -40.47
C GLU A 145 22.07 -40.58 -40.73
N GLN A 146 21.35 -39.54 -40.29
CA GLN A 146 21.63 -38.13 -40.61
C GLN A 146 21.67 -37.84 -42.12
N ASP A 147 21.00 -38.65 -42.95
CA ASP A 147 21.02 -38.59 -44.41
C ASP A 147 19.88 -37.71 -44.98
N VAL A 148 19.93 -36.42 -44.66
CA VAL A 148 18.87 -35.45 -45.06
C VAL A 148 18.85 -35.22 -46.57
N ASP A 149 19.95 -35.48 -47.28
CA ASP A 149 20.03 -35.28 -48.74
C ASP A 149 19.13 -36.25 -49.50
N THR A 150 18.90 -37.46 -48.97
CA THR A 150 17.96 -38.42 -49.55
C THR A 150 16.51 -37.91 -49.55
N LEU A 151 16.13 -37.01 -48.64
CA LEU A 151 14.80 -36.37 -48.66
C LEU A 151 14.66 -35.28 -49.73
N LYS A 152 15.76 -34.77 -50.29
CA LYS A 152 15.72 -33.78 -51.38
C LYS A 152 15.39 -34.43 -52.72
N THR A 153 15.67 -35.73 -52.85
CA THR A 153 15.44 -36.51 -54.06
C THR A 153 14.03 -37.09 -54.15
N ILE A 154 13.26 -37.11 -53.06
CA ILE A 154 11.87 -37.60 -53.05
C ILE A 154 10.94 -36.57 -53.75
N PRO A 155 10.07 -37.00 -54.69
CA PRO A 155 9.08 -36.14 -55.30
C PRO A 155 8.19 -35.46 -54.26
N ARG A 156 7.90 -34.18 -54.46
CA ARG A 156 7.15 -33.36 -53.49
C ARG A 156 5.79 -33.93 -53.09
N ALA A 157 5.04 -34.51 -54.03
CA ALA A 157 3.73 -35.12 -53.75
C ALA A 157 3.88 -36.34 -52.82
N MET A 158 4.85 -37.22 -53.12
CA MET A 158 5.18 -38.40 -52.31
C MET A 158 5.67 -38.00 -50.92
N TYR A 159 6.55 -36.99 -50.82
CA TYR A 159 7.00 -36.46 -49.52
C TYR A 159 5.84 -35.97 -48.67
N ARG A 160 4.91 -35.21 -49.28
CA ARG A 160 3.71 -34.70 -48.60
C ARG A 160 2.85 -35.84 -48.07
N THR A 161 2.57 -36.85 -48.89
CA THR A 161 1.80 -38.04 -48.47
C THR A 161 2.50 -38.75 -47.31
N ALA A 162 3.79 -39.06 -47.46
CA ALA A 162 4.55 -39.75 -46.42
C ALA A 162 4.57 -38.98 -45.08
N TYR A 163 4.75 -37.66 -45.13
CA TYR A 163 4.73 -36.82 -43.93
C TYR A 163 3.34 -36.82 -43.25
N LEU A 164 2.26 -36.72 -44.03
CA LEU A 164 0.90 -36.76 -43.49
C LEU A 164 0.54 -38.15 -42.94
N SER A 165 0.98 -39.24 -43.57
CA SER A 165 0.80 -40.59 -43.06
C SER A 165 1.58 -40.83 -41.76
N MET A 166 2.81 -40.30 -41.64
CA MET A 166 3.55 -40.30 -40.37
C MET A 166 2.81 -39.48 -39.29
N THR A 167 2.24 -38.34 -39.67
CA THR A 167 1.40 -37.53 -38.78
C THR A 167 0.19 -38.32 -38.29
N GLU A 168 -0.45 -39.08 -39.18
CA GLU A 168 -1.58 -39.95 -38.83
C GLU A 168 -1.19 -41.08 -37.88
N LEU A 169 -0.02 -41.69 -38.06
CA LEU A 169 0.49 -42.68 -37.11
C LEU A 169 0.57 -42.07 -35.70
N TYR A 170 1.25 -40.93 -35.57
CA TYR A 170 1.45 -40.25 -34.29
C TYR A 170 0.20 -39.61 -33.70
N TYR A 171 -0.81 -39.31 -34.53
CA TYR A 171 -2.11 -38.87 -34.01
C TYR A 171 -2.75 -39.90 -33.06
N TYR A 172 -2.52 -41.19 -33.31
CA TYR A 172 -3.14 -42.27 -32.55
C TYR A 172 -2.19 -43.08 -31.68
N PHE A 173 -0.88 -43.01 -31.92
CA PHE A 173 0.13 -43.81 -31.21
C PHE A 173 0.93 -42.93 -30.25
N TYR A 174 0.84 -43.21 -28.94
CA TYR A 174 1.55 -42.44 -27.90
C TYR A 174 2.77 -43.18 -27.36
N GLY A 175 2.73 -44.51 -27.34
CA GLY A 175 3.87 -45.37 -27.03
C GLY A 175 4.47 -45.12 -25.66
N ARG A 176 5.80 -45.31 -25.57
CA ARG A 176 6.58 -45.00 -24.38
C ARG A 176 6.95 -43.51 -24.37
N PHE A 177 7.50 -43.05 -23.25
CA PHE A 177 8.01 -41.68 -23.13
C PHE A 177 8.98 -41.28 -24.25
N ASN A 178 9.91 -42.16 -24.64
CA ASN A 178 10.84 -41.92 -25.75
C ASN A 178 10.14 -41.79 -27.12
N ASP A 179 8.98 -42.42 -27.29
CA ASP A 179 8.22 -42.34 -28.53
C ASP A 179 7.56 -40.96 -28.68
N ASN A 180 7.16 -40.32 -27.57
CA ASN A 180 6.71 -38.92 -27.55
C ASN A 180 7.85 -37.95 -27.92
N GLU A 181 9.07 -38.18 -27.40
CA GLU A 181 10.27 -37.38 -27.76
C GLU A 181 10.55 -37.48 -29.26
N THR A 182 10.46 -38.71 -29.79
CA THR A 182 10.67 -38.99 -31.21
C THR A 182 9.60 -38.33 -32.08
N ALA A 183 8.33 -38.39 -31.67
CA ALA A 183 7.22 -37.76 -32.38
C ALA A 183 7.43 -36.24 -32.50
N ILE A 184 7.75 -35.56 -31.39
CA ILE A 184 8.03 -34.11 -31.37
C ILE A 184 9.17 -33.78 -32.32
N LYS A 185 10.27 -34.54 -32.27
CA LYS A 185 11.44 -34.34 -33.13
C LYS A 185 11.09 -34.50 -34.61
N LEU A 186 10.51 -35.64 -35.00
CA LEU A 186 10.27 -35.97 -36.41
C LEU A 186 9.21 -35.06 -37.04
N LEU A 187 8.08 -34.86 -36.38
CA LEU A 187 6.99 -34.01 -36.89
C LEU A 187 7.43 -32.55 -37.01
N CYS A 188 8.23 -32.04 -36.08
CA CYS A 188 8.75 -30.67 -36.21
C CYS A 188 9.83 -30.57 -37.30
N ARG A 189 10.91 -31.37 -37.18
CA ARG A 189 12.13 -31.23 -38.01
C ARG A 189 11.89 -31.47 -39.50
N TYR A 190 10.97 -32.37 -39.85
CA TYR A 190 10.70 -32.74 -41.24
C TYR A 190 9.49 -32.02 -41.85
N TYR A 191 8.93 -31.03 -41.15
CA TYR A 191 7.96 -30.14 -41.78
C TYR A 191 8.63 -29.31 -42.89
N LYS A 192 8.02 -29.27 -44.08
CA LYS A 192 8.46 -28.44 -45.21
C LYS A 192 7.34 -27.53 -45.68
N THR A 193 7.59 -26.21 -45.69
CA THR A 193 6.64 -25.21 -46.18
C THR A 193 6.26 -25.44 -47.65
N GLU A 194 7.14 -26.07 -48.43
CA GLU A 194 6.86 -26.42 -49.82
C GLU A 194 5.71 -27.43 -49.94
N MET A 195 5.29 -28.17 -48.91
CA MET A 195 4.18 -29.13 -49.03
C MET A 195 2.84 -28.49 -49.46
N ARG A 196 2.66 -27.16 -49.27
CA ARG A 196 1.40 -26.43 -49.55
C ARG A 196 0.17 -27.12 -48.92
N LEU A 197 0.29 -27.43 -47.63
CA LEU A 197 -0.81 -27.96 -46.84
C LEU A 197 -1.94 -26.93 -46.69
N ASP A 198 -3.19 -27.39 -46.67
CA ASP A 198 -4.35 -26.55 -46.42
C ASP A 198 -4.53 -26.24 -44.90
N SER A 199 -5.67 -25.65 -44.53
CA SER A 199 -5.96 -25.29 -43.13
C SER A 199 -6.20 -26.50 -42.25
N ASP A 200 -6.91 -27.51 -42.75
CA ASP A 200 -7.36 -28.68 -41.99
C ASP A 200 -6.19 -29.64 -41.79
N GLU A 201 -5.33 -29.80 -42.79
CA GLU A 201 -4.08 -30.56 -42.66
C GLU A 201 -3.12 -29.94 -41.64
N ARG A 202 -3.04 -28.61 -41.57
CA ARG A 202 -2.25 -27.92 -40.54
C ARG A 202 -2.86 -28.07 -39.15
N GLN A 203 -4.19 -28.08 -39.05
CA GLN A 203 -4.89 -28.39 -37.80
C GLN A 203 -4.61 -29.81 -37.35
N TYR A 204 -4.66 -30.77 -38.28
CA TYR A 204 -4.36 -32.17 -38.03
C TYR A 204 -2.95 -32.38 -37.47
N ILE A 205 -1.95 -31.72 -38.05
CA ILE A 205 -0.57 -31.75 -37.53
C ILE A 205 -0.48 -31.17 -36.12
N ALA A 206 -1.17 -30.06 -35.85
CA ALA A 206 -1.20 -29.48 -34.52
C ALA A 206 -1.86 -30.41 -33.49
N ASP A 207 -2.94 -31.11 -33.88
CA ASP A 207 -3.65 -32.07 -33.03
C ASP A 207 -2.85 -33.33 -32.75
N ALA A 208 -2.04 -33.81 -33.71
CA ALA A 208 -1.10 -34.91 -33.46
C ALA A 208 0.03 -34.47 -32.52
N LEU A 209 0.61 -33.29 -32.75
CA LEU A 209 1.72 -32.77 -31.95
C LEU A 209 1.33 -32.47 -30.50
N ILE A 210 0.16 -31.88 -30.26
CA ILE A 210 -0.22 -31.44 -28.91
C ILE A 210 -0.28 -32.60 -27.91
N GLY A 211 -0.72 -33.79 -28.33
CA GLY A 211 -0.76 -34.97 -27.48
C GLY A 211 0.63 -35.33 -26.95
N HIS A 212 1.63 -35.34 -27.83
CA HIS A 212 3.02 -35.61 -27.46
C HIS A 212 3.66 -34.47 -26.66
N ILE A 213 3.37 -33.23 -27.03
CA ILE A 213 3.86 -32.04 -26.31
C ILE A 213 3.31 -32.03 -24.88
N LYS A 214 2.03 -32.36 -24.66
CA LYS A 214 1.46 -32.44 -23.30
C LYS A 214 2.10 -33.53 -22.44
N ASN A 215 2.73 -34.54 -23.05
CA ASN A 215 3.51 -35.58 -22.38
C ASN A 215 5.02 -35.24 -22.25
N ALA A 216 5.46 -34.05 -22.67
CA ALA A 216 6.85 -33.63 -22.60
C ALA A 216 7.22 -33.01 -21.24
N GLY A 217 8.31 -33.46 -20.62
CA GLY A 217 8.83 -32.93 -19.35
C GLY A 217 10.36 -32.82 -19.35
N ASP A 218 10.91 -32.60 -18.16
CA ASP A 218 12.35 -32.73 -17.87
C ASP A 218 12.64 -33.88 -16.88
N GLN A 219 13.90 -34.05 -16.48
CA GLN A 219 14.33 -35.12 -15.55
C GLN A 219 13.64 -35.08 -14.18
N ASN A 220 13.07 -33.94 -13.77
CA ASN A 220 12.39 -33.77 -12.48
C ASN A 220 10.86 -33.96 -12.58
N ASP A 221 10.32 -34.12 -13.80
CA ASP A 221 8.88 -34.21 -14.04
C ASP A 221 8.45 -35.69 -14.16
N PHE A 222 8.07 -36.30 -13.03
CA PHE A 222 7.63 -37.69 -12.98
C PHE A 222 6.36 -37.94 -13.81
N GLY A 223 6.37 -38.97 -14.64
CA GLY A 223 5.24 -39.33 -15.51
C GLY A 223 5.24 -38.64 -16.88
N TYR A 224 6.33 -37.97 -17.23
CA TYR A 224 6.52 -37.28 -18.51
C TYR A 224 7.81 -37.75 -19.21
N ALA A 225 7.93 -37.44 -20.50
CA ALA A 225 9.12 -37.75 -21.27
C ALA A 225 10.28 -36.82 -20.92
N TYR A 226 11.36 -37.40 -20.38
CA TYR A 226 12.46 -36.65 -19.75
C TYR A 226 13.23 -35.71 -20.65
N ASN A 227 13.35 -35.98 -21.95
CA ASN A 227 13.96 -35.05 -22.91
C ASN A 227 12.89 -34.32 -23.75
N GLY A 228 11.61 -34.41 -23.37
CA GLY A 228 10.51 -33.86 -24.15
C GLY A 228 10.63 -32.35 -24.33
N LEU A 229 10.92 -31.60 -23.25
CA LEU A 229 11.11 -30.15 -23.35
C LEU A 229 12.31 -29.79 -24.24
N GLU A 230 13.41 -30.53 -24.12
CA GLU A 230 14.58 -30.33 -24.98
C GLU A 230 14.25 -30.58 -26.47
N MET A 231 13.42 -31.60 -26.77
CA MET A 231 12.95 -31.86 -28.14
C MET A 231 12.07 -30.73 -28.67
N ILE A 232 11.21 -30.14 -27.84
CA ILE A 232 10.43 -28.96 -28.23
C ILE A 232 11.39 -27.81 -28.55
N GLU A 233 12.27 -27.43 -27.63
CA GLU A 233 13.16 -26.28 -27.78
C GLU A 233 13.99 -26.36 -29.08
N LYS A 234 14.55 -27.55 -29.35
CA LYS A 234 15.43 -27.76 -30.50
C LYS A 234 14.73 -27.85 -31.84
N ASN A 235 13.44 -28.21 -31.90
CA ASN A 235 12.79 -28.53 -33.18
C ASN A 235 11.57 -27.66 -33.50
N ILE A 236 10.92 -27.03 -32.51
CA ILE A 236 9.64 -26.32 -32.72
C ILE A 236 9.72 -25.19 -33.77
N HIS A 237 10.90 -24.60 -33.97
CA HIS A 237 11.16 -23.52 -34.92
C HIS A 237 11.04 -23.93 -36.40
N TYR A 238 11.02 -25.23 -36.72
CA TYR A 238 10.79 -25.72 -38.08
C TYR A 238 9.33 -25.62 -38.54
N LEU A 239 8.39 -25.51 -37.60
CA LEU A 239 6.97 -25.38 -37.90
C LEU A 239 6.62 -23.94 -38.32
N PRO A 240 5.52 -23.73 -39.06
CA PRO A 240 5.03 -22.40 -39.39
C PRO A 240 4.22 -21.79 -38.24
N ARG A 241 4.16 -20.45 -38.20
CA ARG A 241 3.48 -19.67 -37.14
C ARG A 241 2.03 -20.09 -36.86
N ASN A 242 1.29 -20.49 -37.89
CA ASN A 242 -0.11 -20.90 -37.74
C ASN A 242 -0.29 -22.28 -37.09
N ILE A 243 0.65 -23.22 -37.26
CA ILE A 243 0.63 -24.49 -36.52
C ILE A 243 0.97 -24.20 -35.05
N ILE A 244 1.95 -23.36 -34.77
CA ILE A 244 2.30 -22.96 -33.40
C ILE A 244 1.11 -22.29 -32.70
N GLN A 245 0.40 -21.39 -33.40
CA GLN A 245 -0.79 -20.76 -32.85
C GLN A 245 -1.86 -21.80 -32.50
N ARG A 246 -2.11 -22.77 -33.37
CA ARG A 246 -3.07 -23.86 -33.12
C ARG A 246 -2.65 -24.77 -31.96
N ILE A 247 -1.35 -25.02 -31.78
CA ILE A 247 -0.83 -25.77 -30.62
C ILE A 247 -1.09 -24.97 -29.34
N LEU A 248 -0.77 -23.67 -29.32
CA LEU A 248 -1.02 -22.81 -28.16
C LEU A 248 -2.51 -22.67 -27.83
N GLU A 249 -3.40 -22.68 -28.83
CA GLU A 249 -4.87 -22.68 -28.67
C GLU A 249 -5.41 -23.90 -27.91
N LYS A 250 -4.64 -24.98 -27.80
CA LYS A 250 -5.03 -26.20 -27.05
C LYS A 250 -4.67 -26.17 -25.57
N TYR A 251 -3.96 -25.12 -25.13
CA TYR A 251 -3.75 -24.84 -23.72
C TYR A 251 -4.83 -23.90 -23.22
N THR A 252 -5.46 -24.27 -22.10
CA THR A 252 -6.42 -23.40 -21.42
C THR A 252 -5.73 -22.52 -20.37
N CYS A 253 -6.38 -21.43 -19.98
CA CYS A 253 -5.91 -20.59 -18.89
C CYS A 253 -5.72 -21.39 -17.59
N ASN A 254 -6.63 -22.32 -17.28
CA ASN A 254 -6.52 -23.16 -16.09
C ASN A 254 -5.35 -24.14 -16.14
N GLU A 255 -5.08 -24.77 -17.29
CA GLU A 255 -3.91 -25.65 -17.44
C GLU A 255 -2.60 -24.89 -17.19
N VAL A 256 -2.49 -23.67 -17.71
CA VAL A 256 -1.32 -22.81 -17.49
C VAL A 256 -1.26 -22.29 -16.04
N ASP A 257 -2.39 -21.94 -15.43
CA ASP A 257 -2.42 -21.43 -14.05
C ASP A 257 -2.10 -22.51 -13.01
N MET A 258 -2.67 -23.72 -13.17
CA MET A 258 -2.62 -24.76 -12.16
C MET A 258 -1.51 -25.81 -12.37
N ASN A 259 -1.05 -26.03 -13.61
CA ASN A 259 -0.08 -27.10 -13.91
C ASN A 259 1.30 -26.55 -14.29
N SER A 260 2.29 -26.83 -13.44
CA SER A 260 3.65 -26.34 -13.63
C SER A 260 4.33 -26.85 -14.90
N ILE A 261 4.00 -28.08 -15.32
CA ILE A 261 4.60 -28.71 -16.48
C ILE A 261 4.05 -28.10 -17.77
N HIS A 262 2.74 -27.80 -17.81
CA HIS A 262 2.13 -27.10 -18.94
C HIS A 262 2.73 -25.68 -19.12
N ARG A 263 3.05 -25.00 -18.01
CA ARG A 263 3.79 -23.73 -18.07
C ARG A 263 5.18 -23.89 -18.70
N LYS A 264 5.95 -24.93 -18.31
CA LYS A 264 7.24 -25.23 -18.94
C LYS A 264 7.06 -25.49 -20.44
N GLN A 265 6.10 -26.31 -20.82
CA GLN A 265 5.83 -26.65 -22.22
C GLN A 265 5.52 -25.39 -23.06
N VAL A 266 4.60 -24.53 -22.60
CA VAL A 266 4.25 -23.28 -23.28
C VAL A 266 5.45 -22.33 -23.36
N TYR A 267 6.21 -22.18 -22.26
CA TYR A 267 7.44 -21.38 -22.25
C TYR A 267 8.45 -21.90 -23.29
N THR A 268 8.69 -23.20 -23.33
CA THR A 268 9.64 -23.83 -24.25
C THR A 268 9.21 -23.69 -25.71
N ILE A 269 7.90 -23.76 -26.01
CA ILE A 269 7.36 -23.46 -27.35
C ILE A 269 7.68 -22.01 -27.74
N ILE A 270 7.39 -21.05 -26.85
CA ILE A 270 7.63 -19.62 -27.10
C ILE A 270 9.13 -19.35 -27.26
N LYS A 271 9.96 -19.88 -26.37
CA LYS A 271 11.42 -19.72 -26.38
C LYS A 271 12.03 -20.29 -27.66
N GLY A 272 11.69 -21.53 -28.01
CA GLY A 272 12.22 -22.22 -29.18
C GLY A 272 11.76 -21.58 -30.49
N PHE A 273 10.48 -21.20 -30.61
CA PHE A 273 9.96 -20.64 -31.85
C PHE A 273 10.41 -19.19 -32.09
N PHE A 274 10.41 -18.35 -31.05
CA PHE A 274 10.80 -16.93 -31.14
C PHE A 274 12.27 -16.67 -30.79
N GLN A 275 13.14 -17.68 -30.87
CA GLN A 275 14.56 -17.60 -30.50
C GLN A 275 15.34 -16.46 -31.19
N ASN A 276 14.92 -16.06 -32.40
CA ASN A 276 15.58 -15.01 -33.19
C ASN A 276 14.94 -13.61 -33.01
N ASN A 277 13.87 -13.48 -32.22
CA ASN A 277 13.18 -12.21 -31.98
C ASN A 277 12.82 -12.05 -30.49
N GLU A 278 13.78 -11.57 -29.71
CA GLU A 278 13.63 -11.44 -28.25
C GLU A 278 12.45 -10.55 -27.84
N ALA A 279 12.19 -9.46 -28.57
CA ALA A 279 11.08 -8.56 -28.25
C ALA A 279 9.73 -9.25 -28.41
N GLU A 280 9.55 -10.02 -29.48
CA GLU A 280 8.33 -10.80 -29.71
C GLU A 280 8.23 -11.98 -28.74
N ARG A 281 9.35 -12.64 -28.42
CA ARG A 281 9.42 -13.70 -27.41
C ARG A 281 8.91 -13.21 -26.05
N LEU A 282 9.44 -12.08 -25.55
CA LEU A 282 9.03 -11.49 -24.27
C LEU A 282 7.56 -11.06 -24.28
N GLN A 283 7.09 -10.50 -25.39
CA GLN A 283 5.67 -10.16 -25.54
C GLN A 283 4.77 -11.39 -25.48
N LYS A 284 5.14 -12.48 -26.15
CA LYS A 284 4.37 -13.74 -26.15
C LYS A 284 4.43 -14.45 -24.81
N GLN A 285 5.59 -14.43 -24.15
CA GLN A 285 5.74 -14.90 -22.78
C GLN A 285 4.75 -14.17 -21.85
N PHE A 286 4.73 -12.83 -21.91
CA PHE A 286 3.79 -12.05 -21.12
C PHE A 286 2.31 -12.39 -21.39
N LEU A 287 1.91 -12.43 -22.67
CA LEU A 287 0.51 -12.62 -23.05
C LEU A 287 -0.03 -14.02 -22.71
N TYR A 288 0.82 -15.04 -22.79
CA TYR A 288 0.40 -16.44 -22.68
C TYR A 288 0.82 -17.13 -21.38
N LEU A 289 1.72 -16.52 -20.59
CA LEU A 289 2.16 -17.05 -19.30
C LEU A 289 1.97 -16.01 -18.19
N ASP A 290 2.73 -14.93 -18.19
CA ASP A 290 2.80 -14.02 -17.03
C ASP A 290 1.44 -13.41 -16.70
N SER A 291 0.76 -12.87 -17.70
CA SER A 291 -0.57 -12.28 -17.53
C SER A 291 -1.63 -13.32 -17.15
N VAL A 292 -1.50 -14.59 -17.56
CA VAL A 292 -2.46 -15.65 -17.21
C VAL A 292 -2.33 -16.01 -15.72
N ILE A 293 -1.09 -16.19 -15.24
CA ILE A 293 -0.80 -16.50 -13.83
C ILE A 293 -1.22 -15.34 -12.92
N ILE A 294 -0.85 -14.11 -13.29
CA ILE A 294 -1.23 -12.92 -12.51
C ILE A 294 -2.75 -12.76 -12.49
N MET A 295 -3.45 -13.05 -13.59
CA MET A 295 -4.91 -13.01 -13.60
C MET A 295 -5.52 -14.09 -12.70
N GLY A 296 -4.96 -15.31 -12.66
CA GLY A 296 -5.36 -16.35 -11.69
C GLY A 296 -5.28 -15.83 -10.25
N MET A 297 -4.13 -15.27 -9.89
CA MET A 297 -3.90 -14.61 -8.60
C MET A 297 -4.89 -13.47 -8.30
N LEU A 298 -5.16 -12.59 -9.26
CA LEU A 298 -6.09 -11.47 -9.07
C LEU A 298 -7.53 -11.92 -8.90
N LYS A 299 -7.94 -13.04 -9.54
CA LYS A 299 -9.26 -13.64 -9.31
C LYS A 299 -9.44 -14.07 -7.86
N ASP A 300 -8.40 -14.64 -7.25
CA ASP A 300 -8.45 -15.04 -5.84
C ASP A 300 -8.60 -13.82 -4.93
N ILE A 301 -7.78 -12.79 -5.13
CA ILE A 301 -7.86 -11.52 -4.37
C ILE A 301 -9.26 -10.89 -4.52
N TYR A 302 -9.75 -10.81 -5.76
CA TYR A 302 -11.05 -10.21 -6.06
C TYR A 302 -12.21 -11.04 -5.48
N SER A 303 -12.11 -12.36 -5.49
CA SER A 303 -13.14 -13.26 -4.91
C SER A 303 -13.18 -13.15 -3.39
N GLU A 304 -12.02 -13.10 -2.74
CA GLU A 304 -11.93 -12.82 -1.31
C GLU A 304 -12.54 -11.46 -0.95
N ASP A 305 -12.26 -10.43 -1.74
CA ASP A 305 -12.83 -9.10 -1.53
C ASP A 305 -14.34 -9.10 -1.65
N ARG A 306 -14.89 -9.71 -2.71
CA ARG A 306 -16.34 -9.84 -2.88
C ARG A 306 -16.99 -10.58 -1.73
N SER A 307 -16.38 -11.68 -1.27
CA SER A 307 -16.85 -12.43 -0.11
C SER A 307 -16.87 -11.57 1.15
N ASN A 308 -15.80 -10.82 1.40
CA ASN A 308 -15.70 -9.89 2.53
C ASN A 308 -16.73 -8.75 2.47
N HIS A 309 -17.17 -8.35 1.27
CA HIS A 309 -18.21 -7.35 1.05
C HIS A 309 -19.63 -7.92 0.89
N GLY A 310 -19.85 -9.22 1.13
CA GLY A 310 -21.16 -9.85 0.96
C GLY A 310 -21.68 -9.83 -0.48
N GLN A 311 -20.79 -9.68 -1.46
CA GLN A 311 -21.12 -9.67 -2.89
C GLN A 311 -21.14 -11.12 -3.43
N PRO A 312 -22.01 -11.41 -4.43
CA PRO A 312 -22.09 -12.75 -5.02
C PRO A 312 -20.78 -13.17 -5.69
N ALA A 313 -20.50 -14.47 -5.69
CA ALA A 313 -19.35 -15.02 -6.38
C ALA A 313 -19.49 -14.83 -7.91
N ILE A 314 -18.35 -14.66 -8.59
CA ILE A 314 -18.29 -14.69 -10.05
C ILE A 314 -17.96 -16.12 -10.46
N ASN A 315 -18.68 -16.64 -11.46
CA ASN A 315 -18.36 -17.94 -12.02
C ASN A 315 -17.17 -17.82 -12.99
N PHE A 316 -15.96 -18.03 -12.47
CA PHE A 316 -14.73 -18.00 -13.27
C PHE A 316 -14.49 -19.27 -14.10
N TYR A 317 -15.33 -20.30 -13.98
CA TYR A 317 -15.18 -21.56 -14.71
C TYR A 317 -15.10 -21.36 -16.23
N GLY A 318 -15.89 -20.43 -16.78
CA GLY A 318 -15.80 -20.08 -18.20
C GLY A 318 -14.44 -19.53 -18.61
N MET A 319 -13.78 -18.76 -17.73
CA MET A 319 -12.42 -18.25 -17.98
C MET A 319 -11.35 -19.32 -17.82
N GLU A 320 -11.59 -20.31 -16.97
CA GLU A 320 -10.67 -21.41 -16.71
C GLU A 320 -10.52 -22.31 -17.93
N GLU A 321 -11.62 -22.64 -18.60
CA GLU A 321 -11.62 -23.45 -19.84
C GLU A 321 -11.23 -22.65 -21.09
N MET A 322 -11.06 -21.33 -20.97
CA MET A 322 -10.74 -20.46 -22.10
C MET A 322 -9.34 -20.77 -22.66
N PRO A 323 -9.16 -20.90 -23.99
CA PRO A 323 -7.83 -20.98 -24.61
C PRO A 323 -6.97 -19.77 -24.23
N ILE A 324 -5.67 -19.99 -23.97
CA ILE A 324 -4.75 -18.88 -23.59
C ILE A 324 -4.61 -17.81 -24.67
N THR A 325 -4.89 -18.17 -25.93
CA THR A 325 -4.85 -17.29 -27.10
C THR A 325 -6.15 -16.53 -27.35
N MET A 326 -7.24 -16.88 -26.65
CA MET A 326 -8.56 -16.27 -26.81
C MET A 326 -8.50 -14.78 -26.51
N GLU A 327 -9.14 -13.99 -27.38
CA GLU A 327 -9.07 -12.53 -27.29
C GLU A 327 -10.13 -11.93 -26.36
N CYS A 328 -11.29 -12.56 -26.21
CA CYS A 328 -12.36 -12.05 -25.36
C CYS A 328 -13.29 -13.16 -24.89
N LEU A 329 -13.75 -13.07 -23.64
CA LEU A 329 -14.80 -13.90 -23.07
C LEU A 329 -15.67 -13.07 -22.13
N THR A 330 -16.98 -13.28 -22.20
CA THR A 330 -17.95 -12.73 -21.24
C THR A 330 -18.42 -13.83 -20.29
N VAL A 331 -18.37 -13.57 -18.98
CA VAL A 331 -18.86 -14.47 -17.92
C VAL A 331 -19.90 -13.75 -17.04
N PRO A 332 -21.01 -14.42 -16.67
CA PRO A 332 -21.99 -13.87 -15.74
C PRO A 332 -21.61 -14.13 -14.26
N ASP A 333 -22.10 -13.29 -13.34
CA ASP A 333 -22.21 -13.65 -11.91
C ASP A 333 -23.59 -14.24 -11.56
N GLU A 334 -23.78 -14.62 -10.29
CA GLU A 334 -25.05 -15.17 -9.77
C GLU A 334 -26.26 -14.23 -9.94
N ARG A 335 -26.04 -12.92 -10.07
CA ARG A 335 -27.08 -11.90 -10.32
C ARG A 335 -27.25 -11.59 -11.81
N LYS A 336 -26.58 -12.35 -12.70
CA LYS A 336 -26.52 -12.15 -14.16
C LYS A 336 -25.81 -10.86 -14.61
N SER A 337 -25.04 -10.22 -13.74
CA SER A 337 -24.14 -9.14 -14.17
C SER A 337 -23.07 -9.72 -15.09
N LEU A 338 -22.80 -9.05 -16.21
CA LEU A 338 -21.85 -9.52 -17.21
C LEU A 338 -20.47 -8.92 -16.96
N PHE A 339 -19.49 -9.79 -16.78
CA PHE A 339 -18.08 -9.45 -16.69
C PHE A 339 -17.38 -9.89 -17.98
N GLU A 340 -16.39 -9.13 -18.42
CA GLU A 340 -15.66 -9.41 -19.64
C GLU A 340 -14.17 -9.45 -19.34
N THR A 341 -13.50 -10.50 -19.81
CA THR A 341 -12.04 -10.52 -19.92
C THR A 341 -11.65 -10.44 -21.37
N TYR A 342 -10.63 -9.64 -21.68
CA TYR A 342 -10.08 -9.58 -23.02
C TYR A 342 -8.56 -9.39 -23.01
N MET A 343 -7.92 -9.75 -24.12
CA MET A 343 -6.49 -9.64 -24.36
C MET A 343 -6.24 -8.72 -25.55
N ASP A 344 -5.59 -7.59 -25.33
CA ASP A 344 -5.12 -6.69 -26.39
C ASP A 344 -3.65 -7.02 -26.70
N LYS A 345 -3.44 -7.62 -27.88
CA LYS A 345 -2.12 -8.03 -28.37
C LYS A 345 -1.23 -6.84 -28.76
N VAL A 346 -1.81 -5.70 -29.11
CA VAL A 346 -1.08 -4.49 -29.54
C VAL A 346 -0.52 -3.76 -28.33
N ARG A 347 -1.38 -3.52 -27.34
CA ARG A 347 -1.00 -2.88 -26.07
C ARG A 347 -0.28 -3.82 -25.12
N SER A 348 -0.31 -5.12 -25.40
CA SER A 348 0.22 -6.16 -24.51
C SER A 348 -0.43 -6.05 -23.14
N GLU A 349 -1.75 -6.12 -23.12
CA GLU A 349 -2.55 -6.06 -21.89
C GLU A 349 -3.63 -7.13 -21.86
N ARG A 350 -3.94 -7.60 -20.65
CA ARG A 350 -5.09 -8.46 -20.36
C ARG A 350 -5.92 -7.75 -19.31
N VAL A 351 -7.21 -7.60 -19.59
CA VAL A 351 -8.12 -6.77 -18.80
C VAL A 351 -9.29 -7.63 -18.32
N PHE A 352 -9.76 -7.36 -17.11
CA PHE A 352 -11.02 -7.82 -16.57
C PHE A 352 -11.87 -6.61 -16.18
N ARG A 353 -13.09 -6.54 -16.72
CA ARG A 353 -13.99 -5.40 -16.52
C ARG A 353 -15.44 -5.82 -16.28
N GLU A 354 -16.19 -4.96 -15.61
CA GLU A 354 -17.65 -5.10 -15.51
C GLU A 354 -18.31 -4.44 -16.73
N LYS A 355 -19.02 -5.22 -17.54
CA LYS A 355 -19.57 -4.76 -18.83
C LYS A 355 -20.71 -3.75 -18.66
N SER A 356 -21.42 -3.81 -17.53
CA SER A 356 -22.54 -2.91 -17.20
C SER A 356 -22.08 -1.47 -16.91
N ARG A 357 -20.88 -1.30 -16.36
CA ARG A 357 -20.34 -0.01 -15.88
C ARG A 357 -19.11 0.48 -16.64
N GLU A 358 -18.63 -0.32 -17.60
CA GLU A 358 -17.34 -0.13 -18.28
C GLU A 358 -16.15 0.05 -17.32
N SER A 359 -16.28 -0.37 -16.07
CA SER A 359 -15.25 -0.23 -15.05
C SER A 359 -14.22 -1.36 -15.18
N ILE A 360 -12.96 -0.98 -15.35
CA ILE A 360 -11.84 -1.91 -15.25
C ILE A 360 -11.72 -2.33 -13.79
N LEU A 361 -11.82 -3.64 -13.53
CA LEU A 361 -11.66 -4.19 -12.19
C LEU A 361 -10.18 -4.47 -11.93
N PHE A 362 -9.54 -5.11 -12.90
CA PHE A 362 -8.09 -5.23 -12.93
C PHE A 362 -7.56 -5.39 -14.34
N LYS A 363 -6.31 -4.96 -14.52
CA LYS A 363 -5.60 -4.96 -15.78
C LYS A 363 -4.16 -5.33 -15.53
N VAL A 364 -3.62 -6.19 -16.39
CA VAL A 364 -2.21 -6.55 -16.39
C VAL A 364 -1.64 -6.10 -17.74
N SER A 365 -0.59 -5.29 -17.75
CA SER A 365 0.04 -4.81 -18.98
C SER A 365 1.57 -4.92 -18.95
N LEU A 366 2.20 -4.93 -20.12
CA LEU A 366 3.66 -4.94 -20.26
C LEU A 366 4.16 -3.58 -20.75
N GLU A 367 4.81 -2.84 -19.86
CA GLU A 367 5.50 -1.57 -20.16
C GLU A 367 6.99 -1.78 -20.45
N GLN A 368 7.52 -0.97 -21.38
CA GLN A 368 8.96 -0.92 -21.69
C GLN A 368 9.59 -2.30 -21.98
N LYS A 369 8.76 -3.27 -22.42
CA LYS A 369 9.11 -4.68 -22.72
C LYS A 369 9.69 -5.49 -21.56
N THR A 370 9.79 -4.91 -20.36
CA THR A 370 10.51 -5.51 -19.23
C THR A 370 9.81 -5.28 -17.90
N LYS A 371 8.75 -4.48 -17.83
CA LYS A 371 8.01 -4.19 -16.61
C LYS A 371 6.57 -4.60 -16.77
N ILE A 372 6.10 -5.49 -15.93
CA ILE A 372 4.69 -5.82 -15.83
C ILE A 372 4.05 -4.84 -14.85
N MET A 373 2.94 -4.25 -15.30
CA MET A 373 2.09 -3.37 -14.54
C MET A 373 0.82 -4.11 -14.19
N VAL A 374 0.46 -4.12 -12.92
CA VAL A 374 -0.76 -4.74 -12.42
C VAL A 374 -1.61 -3.64 -11.80
N GLU A 375 -2.69 -3.28 -12.48
CA GLU A 375 -3.69 -2.33 -12.02
C GLU A 375 -4.84 -3.12 -11.38
N TYR A 376 -5.20 -2.80 -10.15
CA TYR A 376 -6.33 -3.39 -9.44
C TYR A 376 -7.08 -2.27 -8.71
N SER A 377 -8.35 -2.03 -9.07
CA SER A 377 -9.08 -0.83 -8.62
C SER A 377 -8.28 0.46 -8.93
N ASP A 378 -8.00 1.32 -7.94
CA ASP A 378 -7.26 2.58 -8.10
C ASP A 378 -5.73 2.43 -7.89
N GLU A 379 -5.22 1.20 -7.78
CA GLU A 379 -3.85 0.92 -7.34
C GLU A 379 -3.02 0.21 -8.42
N THR A 380 -1.74 0.56 -8.51
CA THR A 380 -0.81 -0.01 -9.50
C THR A 380 0.39 -0.66 -8.82
N TYR A 381 0.55 -1.97 -8.99
CA TYR A 381 1.72 -2.73 -8.58
C TYR A 381 2.65 -2.96 -9.78
N LYS A 382 3.97 -2.82 -9.56
CA LYS A 382 4.99 -2.96 -10.60
C LYS A 382 5.89 -4.14 -10.30
N LEU A 383 6.18 -4.94 -11.33
CA LEU A 383 7.09 -6.08 -11.22
C LEU A 383 7.96 -6.22 -12.47
N ASP A 384 9.20 -6.65 -12.28
CA ASP A 384 10.10 -6.88 -13.40
C ASP A 384 9.76 -8.21 -14.10
N LEU A 385 9.67 -8.17 -15.43
CA LEU A 385 9.56 -9.34 -16.29
C LEU A 385 10.91 -10.06 -16.27
N LYS A 386 10.95 -11.29 -15.74
CA LYS A 386 12.17 -12.10 -15.69
C LYS A 386 12.28 -12.98 -16.95
N SER A 387 13.47 -13.02 -17.53
CA SER A 387 13.76 -13.77 -18.77
C SER A 387 13.85 -15.28 -18.56
N ASP A 388 14.31 -15.70 -17.38
CA ASP A 388 14.53 -17.09 -17.03
C ASP A 388 13.48 -17.55 -16.03
N MET A 389 12.48 -18.21 -16.59
CA MET A 389 11.32 -18.69 -15.87
C MET A 389 11.60 -20.05 -15.19
N ASP A 390 12.87 -20.46 -15.02
CA ASP A 390 13.24 -21.72 -14.35
C ASP A 390 12.94 -21.72 -12.82
N ASN A 391 12.67 -20.55 -12.23
CA ASN A 391 12.18 -20.41 -10.84
C ASN A 391 10.64 -20.26 -10.72
N VAL A 392 9.89 -20.37 -11.82
CA VAL A 392 8.51 -19.85 -11.93
C VAL A 392 7.43 -20.70 -11.32
N LEU A 393 7.75 -21.90 -10.89
CA LEU A 393 6.72 -22.93 -10.84
C LEU A 393 6.18 -23.27 -9.46
N ASN A 394 6.70 -22.72 -8.35
CA ASN A 394 6.08 -22.91 -7.03
C ASN A 394 6.40 -21.86 -5.95
N SER A 395 7.56 -21.18 -5.97
CA SER A 395 8.00 -20.27 -4.89
C SER A 395 7.96 -18.78 -5.27
N TYR A 396 8.41 -18.41 -6.47
CA TYR A 396 8.40 -17.02 -6.94
C TYR A 396 6.97 -16.49 -7.06
N GLY A 397 6.07 -17.23 -7.72
CA GLY A 397 4.66 -16.87 -7.85
C GLY A 397 3.95 -16.70 -6.51
N LYS A 398 4.21 -17.56 -5.51
CA LYS A 398 3.62 -17.43 -4.16
C LYS A 398 4.12 -16.19 -3.42
N THR A 399 5.40 -15.86 -3.57
CA THR A 399 5.99 -14.67 -2.92
C THR A 399 5.48 -13.41 -3.59
N VAL A 400 5.51 -13.36 -4.93
CA VAL A 400 4.94 -12.26 -5.71
C VAL A 400 3.45 -12.11 -5.44
N PHE A 401 2.69 -13.21 -5.34
CA PHE A 401 1.29 -13.17 -4.95
C PHE A 401 1.11 -12.60 -3.55
N LEU A 402 1.88 -13.08 -2.57
CA LEU A 402 1.80 -12.62 -1.19
C LEU A 402 2.18 -11.14 -1.09
N ASP A 403 3.20 -10.69 -1.82
CA ASP A 403 3.67 -9.32 -1.84
C ASP A 403 2.71 -8.40 -2.60
N MET A 404 2.13 -8.87 -3.70
CA MET A 404 1.08 -8.18 -4.45
C MET A 404 -0.19 -8.08 -3.61
N LYS A 405 -0.62 -9.17 -2.97
CA LYS A 405 -1.76 -9.21 -2.05
C LYS A 405 -1.51 -8.29 -0.86
N LYS A 406 -0.32 -8.32 -0.25
CA LYS A 406 0.08 -7.36 0.80
C LYS A 406 0.10 -5.93 0.29
N ALA A 407 0.63 -5.66 -0.90
CA ALA A 407 0.68 -4.31 -1.46
C ALA A 407 -0.72 -3.76 -1.72
N PHE A 408 -1.61 -4.55 -2.33
CA PHE A 408 -3.00 -4.17 -2.57
C PHE A 408 -3.84 -4.12 -1.30
N ILE A 409 -3.57 -4.97 -0.31
CA ILE A 409 -4.18 -4.84 1.01
C ILE A 409 -3.67 -3.56 1.65
N ASN A 410 -2.36 -3.38 1.80
CA ASN A 410 -1.74 -2.22 2.45
C ASN A 410 -2.13 -0.88 1.78
N SER A 411 -2.27 -0.84 0.46
CA SER A 411 -2.74 0.36 -0.23
C SER A 411 -4.22 0.67 0.07
N ARG A 412 -5.06 -0.36 0.31
CA ARG A 412 -6.42 -0.18 0.83
C ARG A 412 -6.48 0.11 2.34
N ILE A 413 -5.47 -0.33 3.09
CA ILE A 413 -5.25 0.00 4.52
C ILE A 413 -4.89 1.48 4.67
N ASN A 414 -4.19 2.06 3.70
CA ASN A 414 -3.76 3.46 3.69
C ASN A 414 -4.95 4.41 3.43
N LYS A 415 -5.88 4.48 4.39
CA LYS A 415 -6.95 5.48 4.39
C LYS A 415 -6.42 6.78 4.98
N TYR A 416 -5.88 7.67 4.13
CA TYR A 416 -5.52 9.03 4.52
C TYR A 416 -6.80 9.77 4.88
N ILE A 417 -7.08 10.05 6.15
CA ILE A 417 -8.19 10.93 6.56
C ILE A 417 -7.60 12.23 7.12
N SER A 418 -8.10 13.36 6.65
CA SER A 418 -7.85 14.65 7.27
C SER A 418 -9.11 15.50 7.29
N TYR A 419 -9.40 16.12 8.45
CA TYR A 419 -10.50 17.06 8.59
C TYR A 419 -10.17 18.37 7.86
N LYS A 420 -11.15 18.94 7.16
CA LYS A 420 -11.02 20.19 6.39
C LYS A 420 -11.93 21.30 6.92
N LEU A 421 -13.19 20.99 7.17
CA LEU A 421 -14.17 21.92 7.73
C LEU A 421 -15.09 21.18 8.68
N VAL A 422 -15.38 21.80 9.82
CA VAL A 422 -16.44 21.34 10.74
C VAL A 422 -17.41 22.48 10.98
N TYR A 423 -18.70 22.22 10.83
CA TYR A 423 -19.78 23.12 11.18
C TYR A 423 -20.61 22.48 12.28
N LEU A 424 -20.85 23.22 13.36
CA LEU A 424 -21.65 22.80 14.50
C LEU A 424 -22.68 23.88 14.85
N ASN A 425 -23.93 23.47 15.02
CA ASN A 425 -25.00 24.34 15.46
C ASN A 425 -25.84 23.63 16.53
N GLN A 426 -26.18 24.35 17.60
CA GLN A 426 -26.87 23.83 18.78
C GLN A 426 -26.14 22.65 19.45
N TYR A 427 -24.82 22.77 19.61
CA TYR A 427 -23.99 21.76 20.27
C TYR A 427 -23.20 22.37 21.43
N HIS A 428 -23.50 21.95 22.67
CA HIS A 428 -22.78 22.40 23.88
C HIS A 428 -22.64 23.93 23.99
N GLY A 429 -23.69 24.67 23.59
CA GLY A 429 -23.71 26.13 23.59
C GLY A 429 -23.19 26.80 22.31
N MET A 430 -22.60 26.05 21.37
CA MET A 430 -22.18 26.57 20.07
C MET A 430 -23.38 26.83 19.16
N THR A 431 -23.42 27.99 18.54
CA THR A 431 -24.44 28.40 17.57
C THR A 431 -23.78 28.77 16.24
N GLN A 432 -24.15 28.05 15.17
CA GLN A 432 -23.67 28.27 13.80
C GLN A 432 -22.14 28.41 13.65
N GLN A 433 -21.37 27.67 14.43
CA GLN A 433 -19.92 27.82 14.48
C GLN A 433 -19.23 27.00 13.40
N LYS A 434 -18.20 27.60 12.78
CA LYS A 434 -17.37 26.98 11.74
C LYS A 434 -15.93 26.85 12.23
N PHE A 435 -15.33 25.71 11.98
CA PHE A 435 -13.94 25.42 12.31
C PHE A 435 -13.21 25.06 11.02
N TYR A 436 -12.34 25.96 10.56
CA TYR A 436 -11.59 25.80 9.33
C TYR A 436 -10.25 25.14 9.62
N PHE A 437 -10.11 23.89 9.19
CA PHE A 437 -8.82 23.21 9.08
C PHE A 437 -8.25 23.36 7.66
N ASP A 438 -9.02 23.94 6.74
CA ASP A 438 -8.56 24.31 5.41
C ASP A 438 -9.46 25.44 4.90
N LYS A 439 -8.90 26.66 4.78
CA LYS A 439 -9.61 27.87 4.36
C LYS A 439 -10.10 27.82 2.89
N CYS A 440 -9.74 26.79 2.13
CA CYS A 440 -10.31 26.52 0.81
C CYS A 440 -11.77 26.04 0.87
N TYR A 441 -12.23 25.53 2.00
CA TYR A 441 -13.59 25.04 2.19
C TYR A 441 -14.44 26.04 2.98
N ASP A 442 -15.71 26.17 2.62
CA ASP A 442 -16.69 26.96 3.37
C ASP A 442 -18.09 26.35 3.24
N TYR A 443 -18.98 26.71 4.14
CA TYR A 443 -20.38 26.33 4.14
C TYR A 443 -21.26 27.53 4.47
N SER A 444 -22.20 27.86 3.58
CA SER A 444 -23.14 28.97 3.79
C SER A 444 -24.46 28.70 3.09
N ASP A 445 -25.58 29.05 3.71
CA ASP A 445 -26.93 28.98 3.11
C ASP A 445 -27.36 27.58 2.63
N GLY A 446 -26.76 26.52 3.17
CA GLY A 446 -26.98 25.14 2.77
C GLY A 446 -26.11 24.67 1.60
N GLU A 447 -25.13 25.47 1.17
CA GLU A 447 -24.21 25.14 0.08
C GLU A 447 -22.77 24.97 0.57
N ILE A 448 -22.11 23.90 0.12
CA ILE A 448 -20.66 23.71 0.29
C ILE A 448 -19.93 24.49 -0.81
N LYS A 449 -18.90 25.24 -0.42
CA LYS A 449 -18.05 26.03 -1.32
C LYS A 449 -16.61 25.51 -1.24
N TYR A 450 -15.92 25.53 -2.39
CA TYR A 450 -14.53 25.13 -2.51
C TYR A 450 -13.77 26.07 -3.44
N ASP A 451 -12.63 26.61 -3.00
CA ASP A 451 -11.77 27.50 -3.77
C ASP A 451 -10.27 27.22 -3.51
N ASP A 452 -9.65 26.48 -4.42
CA ASP A 452 -8.22 26.16 -4.39
C ASP A 452 -7.30 27.38 -4.45
N LYS A 453 -7.76 28.52 -4.97
CA LYS A 453 -6.93 29.73 -5.08
C LYS A 453 -6.61 30.35 -3.73
N LYS A 454 -7.37 29.99 -2.68
CA LYS A 454 -7.10 30.41 -1.30
C LYS A 454 -5.95 29.63 -0.65
N LYS A 455 -5.45 28.56 -1.28
CA LYS A 455 -4.37 27.76 -0.73
C LYS A 455 -3.07 28.57 -0.74
N LYS A 456 -2.60 28.96 0.44
CA LYS A 456 -1.27 29.55 0.62
C LYS A 456 -0.30 28.45 1.03
N GLU A 457 0.70 28.16 0.19
CA GLU A 457 1.78 27.25 0.58
C GLU A 457 2.90 28.04 1.25
N ILE A 458 3.06 27.81 2.55
CA ILE A 458 4.21 28.31 3.31
C ILE A 458 5.29 27.22 3.25
N PRO A 459 6.52 27.52 2.80
CA PRO A 459 7.58 26.52 2.63
C PRO A 459 8.25 26.16 3.97
N LEU A 460 7.46 25.82 4.98
CA LEU A 460 7.92 25.31 6.27
C LEU A 460 7.32 23.93 6.51
N THR A 461 8.14 22.99 6.98
CA THR A 461 7.70 21.66 7.36
C THR A 461 8.13 21.39 8.80
N TYR A 462 7.16 21.14 9.69
CA TYR A 462 7.42 20.78 11.09
C TYR A 462 8.15 19.43 11.20
N SER A 463 7.72 18.45 10.40
CA SER A 463 8.35 17.14 10.23
C SER A 463 7.82 16.49 8.95
N PRO A 464 8.60 15.68 8.21
CA PRO A 464 8.13 14.98 7.01
C PRO A 464 6.90 14.08 7.23
N LYS A 465 6.60 13.73 8.49
CA LYS A 465 5.47 12.87 8.88
C LYS A 465 4.25 13.64 9.35
N ILE A 466 4.38 14.95 9.55
CA ILE A 466 3.27 15.82 9.97
C ILE A 466 2.70 16.46 8.73
N SER A 467 1.45 16.15 8.41
CA SER A 467 0.73 16.78 7.30
C SER A 467 0.28 18.19 7.65
N SER A 468 -0.15 18.40 8.89
CA SER A 468 -0.63 19.70 9.39
C SER A 468 -0.70 19.74 10.91
N ILE A 469 -0.57 20.94 11.48
CA ILE A 469 -0.79 21.24 12.90
C ILE A 469 -1.81 22.37 12.97
N TYR A 470 -2.85 22.21 13.78
CA TYR A 470 -3.85 23.24 14.06
C TYR A 470 -3.94 23.51 15.55
N ALA A 471 -4.12 24.78 15.93
CA ALA A 471 -4.41 25.17 17.31
C ALA A 471 -5.82 25.74 17.43
N ILE A 472 -6.61 25.21 18.36
CA ILE A 472 -7.92 25.72 18.73
C ILE A 472 -7.77 26.47 20.05
N VAL A 473 -8.19 27.73 20.06
CA VAL A 473 -7.88 28.63 21.18
C VAL A 473 -9.07 29.53 21.48
N GLY A 474 -9.34 29.81 22.75
CA GLY A 474 -10.50 30.60 23.17
C GLY A 474 -10.72 30.52 24.68
N LYS A 475 -11.64 31.30 25.25
CA LYS A 475 -11.89 31.29 26.71
C LYS A 475 -12.36 29.94 27.25
N ASN A 476 -12.26 29.76 28.57
CA ASN A 476 -12.83 28.58 29.21
C ASN A 476 -14.34 28.56 28.98
N GLY A 477 -14.88 27.43 28.54
CA GLY A 477 -16.30 27.29 28.21
C GLY A 477 -16.70 27.64 26.78
N THR A 478 -15.78 28.12 25.92
CA THR A 478 -16.10 28.42 24.50
C THR A 478 -16.19 27.18 23.60
N GLY A 479 -16.03 25.98 24.16
CA GLY A 479 -16.27 24.74 23.44
C GLY A 479 -15.05 24.07 22.77
N LYS A 480 -13.82 24.47 23.10
CA LYS A 480 -12.58 23.82 22.60
C LYS A 480 -12.61 22.29 22.79
N THR A 481 -12.74 21.84 24.04
CA THR A 481 -12.87 20.41 24.39
C THR A 481 -14.08 19.77 23.72
N SER A 482 -15.20 20.49 23.63
CA SER A 482 -16.42 19.98 22.98
C SER A 482 -16.19 19.64 21.49
N LEU A 483 -15.46 20.48 20.75
CA LEU A 483 -15.10 20.19 19.35
C LEU A 483 -14.22 18.96 19.24
N VAL A 484 -13.19 18.88 20.09
CA VAL A 484 -12.27 17.74 20.09
C VAL A 484 -13.02 16.44 20.42
N ASN A 485 -13.91 16.47 21.41
CA ASN A 485 -14.76 15.33 21.78
C ASN A 485 -15.74 14.95 20.66
N PHE A 486 -16.33 15.93 19.98
CA PHE A 486 -17.18 15.68 18.82
C PHE A 486 -16.42 14.94 17.72
N LEU A 487 -15.24 15.42 17.31
CA LEU A 487 -14.47 14.79 16.24
C LEU A 487 -13.84 13.47 16.64
N GLY A 488 -13.32 13.39 17.86
CA GLY A 488 -12.61 12.23 18.36
C GLY A 488 -13.53 11.08 18.76
N ASN A 489 -14.79 11.32 19.12
CA ASN A 489 -15.67 10.30 19.68
C ASN A 489 -17.00 10.16 18.92
N ASP A 490 -17.78 11.24 18.85
CA ASP A 490 -19.12 11.18 18.27
C ASP A 490 -19.06 10.97 16.75
N PHE A 491 -18.25 11.77 16.06
CA PHE A 491 -18.10 11.73 14.61
C PHE A 491 -17.44 10.43 14.14
N ASP A 492 -16.40 9.95 14.82
CA ASP A 492 -15.78 8.66 14.53
C ASP A 492 -16.81 7.51 14.57
N THR A 493 -17.68 7.51 15.60
CA THR A 493 -18.76 6.53 15.70
C THR A 493 -19.76 6.65 14.54
N ILE A 494 -20.13 7.87 14.17
CA ILE A 494 -21.04 8.11 13.04
C ILE A 494 -20.44 7.58 11.75
N MET A 495 -19.17 7.92 11.48
CA MET A 495 -18.43 7.50 10.29
C MET A 495 -18.31 5.97 10.21
N TYR A 496 -17.97 5.32 11.32
CA TYR A 496 -17.90 3.87 11.44
C TYR A 496 -19.26 3.21 11.14
N ARG A 497 -20.33 3.69 11.77
CA ARG A 497 -21.68 3.12 11.60
C ARG A 497 -22.26 3.36 10.20
N LEU A 498 -21.97 4.50 9.57
CA LEU A 498 -22.37 4.78 8.18
C LEU A 498 -21.69 3.84 7.18
N GLY A 499 -20.48 3.38 7.50
CA GLY A 499 -19.76 2.39 6.71
C GLY A 499 -20.35 0.98 6.81
N GLU A 500 -20.91 0.61 7.97
CA GLU A 500 -21.45 -0.74 8.22
C GLU A 500 -22.96 -0.87 7.93
N GLU A 501 -23.75 0.18 8.15
CA GLU A 501 -25.21 0.15 8.02
C GLU A 501 -25.67 0.92 6.78
N GLU A 502 -26.48 0.29 5.91
CA GLU A 502 -27.19 0.97 4.82
C GLU A 502 -28.32 1.87 5.39
N THR A 503 -27.94 3.01 5.97
CA THR A 503 -28.85 3.91 6.68
C THR A 503 -28.43 5.37 6.56
N THR A 504 -29.25 6.28 7.09
CA THR A 504 -28.98 7.72 7.07
C THR A 504 -28.24 8.18 8.33
N VAL A 505 -27.52 9.30 8.23
CA VAL A 505 -26.83 9.94 9.36
C VAL A 505 -27.79 10.19 10.52
N SER A 506 -28.99 10.69 10.25
CA SER A 506 -30.02 10.96 11.28
C SER A 506 -30.40 9.71 12.07
N LYS A 507 -30.55 8.56 11.40
CA LYS A 507 -30.89 7.29 12.07
C LYS A 507 -29.73 6.78 12.94
N ILE A 508 -28.49 6.96 12.51
CA ILE A 508 -27.31 6.61 13.31
C ILE A 508 -27.21 7.48 14.54
N VAL A 509 -27.42 8.79 14.40
CA VAL A 509 -27.45 9.73 15.53
C VAL A 509 -28.54 9.35 16.53
N GLU A 510 -29.77 9.06 16.06
CA GLU A 510 -30.88 8.68 16.94
C GLU A 510 -30.62 7.40 17.74
N LYS A 511 -29.92 6.43 17.14
CA LYS A 511 -29.67 5.09 17.68
C LYS A 511 -28.42 5.01 18.56
N TYR A 512 -27.33 5.63 18.13
CA TYR A 512 -26.00 5.45 18.72
C TYR A 512 -25.46 6.69 19.43
N ARG A 513 -25.91 7.90 19.08
CA ARG A 513 -25.45 9.15 19.72
C ARG A 513 -26.61 10.07 20.09
N PRO A 514 -27.46 9.68 21.07
CA PRO A 514 -28.61 10.49 21.49
C PRO A 514 -28.22 11.87 22.03
N SER A 515 -26.96 12.04 22.48
CA SER A 515 -26.38 13.32 22.90
C SER A 515 -26.38 14.38 21.81
N LEU A 516 -26.37 13.98 20.53
CA LEU A 516 -26.41 14.88 19.37
C LEU A 516 -27.85 15.19 18.89
N ARG A 517 -28.89 14.82 19.64
CA ARG A 517 -30.27 15.16 19.27
C ARG A 517 -30.48 16.68 19.30
N GLY A 518 -30.96 17.21 18.17
CA GLY A 518 -31.16 18.66 17.99
C GLY A 518 -29.89 19.40 17.57
N THR A 519 -28.73 18.76 17.56
CA THR A 519 -27.50 19.32 16.99
C THR A 519 -27.54 19.20 15.48
N GLU A 520 -27.19 20.27 14.79
CA GLU A 520 -26.97 20.31 13.36
C GLU A 520 -25.46 20.33 13.09
N PHE A 521 -24.97 19.43 12.24
CA PHE A 521 -23.55 19.36 11.92
C PHE A 521 -23.28 19.06 10.45
N LEU A 522 -22.13 19.53 9.98
CA LEU A 522 -21.51 19.16 8.71
C LEU A 522 -20.01 19.00 8.94
N VAL A 523 -19.44 17.88 8.51
CA VAL A 523 -18.00 17.66 8.51
C VAL A 523 -17.55 17.37 7.09
N ILE A 524 -16.60 18.16 6.61
CA ILE A 524 -15.89 17.93 5.35
C ILE A 524 -14.51 17.38 5.70
N PHE A 525 -14.15 16.29 5.05
CA PHE A 525 -12.88 15.61 5.23
C PHE A 525 -12.37 15.09 3.89
N GLU A 526 -11.06 14.92 3.80
CA GLU A 526 -10.43 14.26 2.67
C GLU A 526 -10.10 12.84 3.10
N MET A 527 -10.58 11.86 2.33
CA MET A 527 -10.22 10.46 2.47
C MET A 527 -9.61 9.93 1.18
N ASN A 528 -8.37 9.43 1.19
CA ASN A 528 -7.70 8.87 -0.01
C ASN A 528 -7.63 9.83 -1.20
N LYS A 529 -7.29 11.10 -0.94
CA LYS A 529 -7.28 12.19 -1.93
C LYS A 529 -8.64 12.50 -2.57
N LYS A 530 -9.72 11.85 -2.11
CA LYS A 530 -11.10 12.15 -2.47
C LYS A 530 -11.72 12.97 -1.35
N LYS A 531 -12.54 13.95 -1.69
CA LYS A 531 -13.15 14.86 -0.72
C LYS A 531 -14.56 14.36 -0.42
N TYR A 532 -14.90 14.31 0.85
CA TYR A 532 -16.17 13.82 1.33
C TYR A 532 -16.81 14.78 2.33
N TYR A 533 -18.13 14.66 2.48
CA TYR A 533 -18.83 15.26 3.59
C TYR A 533 -19.80 14.28 4.26
N ILE A 534 -20.00 14.46 5.58
CA ILE A 534 -21.07 13.83 6.36
C ILE A 534 -21.84 14.96 7.03
N SER A 535 -23.17 14.92 6.92
CA SER A 535 -24.04 15.88 7.59
C SER A 535 -25.36 15.22 7.99
N ASN A 536 -25.94 15.67 9.09
CA ASN A 536 -27.34 15.36 9.43
C ASN A 536 -28.31 16.46 8.95
N MET A 537 -27.81 17.45 8.22
CA MET A 537 -28.56 18.55 7.60
C MET A 537 -28.75 18.30 6.11
N THR A 538 -29.74 18.95 5.51
CA THR A 538 -29.93 18.92 4.06
C THR A 538 -28.93 19.85 3.37
N ILE A 539 -27.99 19.28 2.61
CA ILE A 539 -27.07 20.04 1.75
C ILE A 539 -27.74 20.29 0.40
N LYS A 540 -27.97 21.57 0.06
CA LYS A 540 -28.65 21.99 -1.17
C LYS A 540 -27.76 21.83 -2.41
N LYS A 541 -26.47 22.09 -2.24
CA LYS A 541 -25.48 22.07 -3.31
C LYS A 541 -24.09 21.76 -2.77
N SER A 542 -23.38 20.85 -3.43
CA SER A 542 -21.96 20.60 -3.21
C SER A 542 -21.20 20.64 -4.54
N PRO A 543 -19.90 21.00 -4.54
CA PRO A 543 -19.04 20.83 -5.72
C PRO A 543 -18.97 19.36 -6.13
N GLU A 544 -18.86 19.07 -7.43
CA GLU A 544 -18.78 17.68 -7.95
C GLU A 544 -17.61 16.89 -7.35
N GLU A 545 -16.53 17.58 -6.99
CA GLU A 545 -15.34 17.00 -6.37
C GLU A 545 -15.55 16.56 -4.91
N ILE A 546 -16.62 17.03 -4.25
CA ILE A 546 -16.92 16.73 -2.84
C ILE A 546 -18.19 15.88 -2.76
N MET A 547 -18.01 14.61 -2.44
CA MET A 547 -19.07 13.61 -2.44
C MET A 547 -19.68 13.42 -1.04
N GLU A 548 -20.95 13.04 -0.97
CA GLU A 548 -21.54 12.59 0.29
C GLU A 548 -20.96 11.22 0.68
N TYR A 549 -20.60 11.06 1.95
CA TYR A 549 -20.15 9.78 2.48
C TYR A 549 -21.34 8.92 2.92
N GLY A 550 -21.45 7.70 2.40
CA GLY A 550 -22.58 6.80 2.67
C GLY A 550 -22.23 5.33 2.50
N SER A 551 -23.25 4.48 2.61
CA SER A 551 -23.11 3.03 2.53
C SER A 551 -22.68 2.58 1.13
N GLY A 552 -21.52 1.95 1.03
CA GLY A 552 -20.91 1.54 -0.24
C GLY A 552 -19.83 2.48 -0.78
N THR A 553 -19.68 3.70 -0.22
CA THR A 553 -18.63 4.65 -0.61
C THR A 553 -17.25 4.24 -0.09
N ALA A 554 -17.20 3.34 0.89
CA ALA A 554 -15.98 2.76 1.42
C ALA A 554 -16.11 1.23 1.51
N GLY A 555 -15.45 0.51 0.60
CA GLY A 555 -15.26 -0.92 0.74
C GLY A 555 -14.59 -1.22 2.10
N SER A 556 -15.23 -2.09 2.89
CA SER A 556 -14.70 -2.75 4.10
C SER A 556 -13.85 -1.81 4.95
N VAL A 557 -14.53 -0.94 5.70
CA VAL A 557 -13.93 -0.19 6.80
C VAL A 557 -14.08 -1.02 8.10
N ARG A 558 -13.95 -2.35 8.02
CA ARG A 558 -14.02 -3.18 9.23
C ARG A 558 -12.79 -3.08 10.13
N ARG A 559 -11.69 -2.46 9.66
CA ARG A 559 -10.41 -2.43 10.39
C ARG A 559 -9.53 -1.18 10.29
N GLN A 560 -9.83 -0.20 9.44
CA GLN A 560 -9.00 1.01 9.31
C GLN A 560 -9.84 2.23 8.95
N LEU A 561 -10.50 2.82 9.93
CA LEU A 561 -10.51 4.29 9.97
C LEU A 561 -9.14 4.72 10.50
N SER A 562 -8.68 5.91 10.14
CA SER A 562 -7.41 6.46 10.61
C SER A 562 -7.29 6.33 12.12
N LYS A 563 -6.10 6.00 12.62
CA LYS A 563 -5.90 5.89 14.07
C LYS A 563 -6.12 7.27 14.70
N ILE A 564 -7.10 7.40 15.57
CA ILE A 564 -7.37 8.62 16.31
C ILE A 564 -6.77 8.48 17.70
N PHE A 565 -5.86 9.39 18.07
CA PHE A 565 -5.26 9.43 19.39
C PHE A 565 -5.75 10.67 20.11
N TYR A 566 -6.19 10.51 21.36
CA TYR A 566 -6.65 11.61 22.20
C TYR A 566 -5.80 11.69 23.47
N PHE A 567 -5.13 12.82 23.65
CA PHE A 567 -4.32 13.15 24.82
C PHE A 567 -4.94 14.34 25.54
N SER A 568 -5.18 14.23 26.84
CA SER A 568 -5.70 15.32 27.66
C SER A 568 -5.21 15.27 29.10
N ASN A 569 -4.56 16.35 29.53
CA ASN A 569 -4.18 16.51 30.94
C ASN A 569 -5.37 16.87 31.84
N LYS A 570 -6.54 17.12 31.27
CA LYS A 570 -7.76 17.50 31.99
C LYS A 570 -8.68 16.29 32.10
N ILE A 571 -8.74 15.72 33.30
CA ILE A 571 -9.57 14.54 33.56
C ILE A 571 -10.99 14.98 33.92
N ASP A 572 -11.95 14.81 33.02
CA ASP A 572 -13.38 14.91 33.38
C ASP A 572 -13.87 13.57 33.94
N MET A 573 -14.16 13.57 35.24
CA MET A 573 -14.64 12.38 35.95
C MET A 573 -16.00 11.91 35.45
N ASN A 574 -16.87 12.79 34.96
CA ASN A 574 -18.21 12.40 34.50
C ASN A 574 -18.15 11.72 33.12
N GLU A 575 -17.28 12.17 32.23
CA GLU A 575 -17.04 11.51 30.93
C GLU A 575 -16.37 10.15 31.11
N ALA A 576 -15.38 10.04 32.00
CA ALA A 576 -14.65 8.81 32.26
C ALA A 576 -15.55 7.64 32.72
N PHE A 577 -16.62 7.90 33.50
CA PHE A 577 -17.60 6.89 33.90
C PHE A 577 -18.73 6.67 32.89
N ALA A 578 -19.00 7.61 31.97
CA ALA A 578 -19.99 7.44 30.92
C ALA A 578 -19.59 6.33 29.91
N PHE A 579 -18.29 6.12 29.69
CA PHE A 579 -17.75 5.03 28.87
C PHE A 579 -18.11 3.61 29.34
N GLN A 580 -18.53 3.42 30.60
CA GLN A 580 -18.89 2.10 31.15
C GLN A 580 -20.35 1.68 30.86
N GLY A 581 -21.22 2.60 30.41
CA GLY A 581 -22.66 2.36 30.26
C GLY A 581 -23.06 1.56 29.01
N GLU A 582 -22.22 1.51 27.98
CA GLU A 582 -22.50 0.79 26.74
C GLU A 582 -21.87 -0.61 26.77
N LYS A 583 -22.71 -1.65 26.78
CA LYS A 583 -22.27 -3.04 26.62
C LYS A 583 -21.71 -3.25 25.21
N ASN A 584 -20.42 -2.99 25.03
CA ASN A 584 -19.68 -3.19 23.78
C ASN A 584 -19.41 -4.67 23.51
N ASN A 585 -20.37 -5.37 22.90
CA ASN A 585 -20.13 -6.67 22.29
C ASN A 585 -20.05 -6.63 20.75
N ASP A 586 -20.38 -5.51 20.09
CA ASP A 586 -20.48 -5.40 18.62
C ASP A 586 -19.86 -4.12 18.02
N LEU A 587 -19.04 -3.39 18.78
CA LEU A 587 -18.11 -2.41 18.23
C LEU A 587 -16.79 -3.14 18.06
N GLY A 588 -16.36 -3.42 16.83
CA GLY A 588 -14.98 -3.81 16.59
C GLY A 588 -14.12 -2.70 17.19
N GLU A 589 -13.36 -3.02 18.23
CA GLU A 589 -12.50 -2.14 19.03
C GLU A 589 -12.21 -0.79 18.33
N THR A 590 -13.12 0.17 18.45
CA THR A 590 -12.90 1.49 17.88
C THR A 590 -11.76 2.10 18.68
N GLN A 591 -10.69 2.41 17.96
CA GLN A 591 -9.34 2.77 18.41
C GLN A 591 -9.31 4.15 19.07
N ASN A 592 -10.18 4.39 20.04
CA ASN A 592 -10.20 5.60 20.83
C ASN A 592 -9.47 5.31 22.14
N TYR A 593 -8.14 5.45 22.13
CA TYR A 593 -7.32 5.34 23.34
C TYR A 593 -7.46 6.62 24.16
N SER A 594 -8.66 6.84 24.72
CA SER A 594 -8.86 7.95 25.63
C SER A 594 -8.15 7.63 26.96
N GLU A 595 -7.25 8.52 27.38
CA GLU A 595 -6.61 8.47 28.70
C GLU A 595 -7.65 8.35 29.84
N GLN A 596 -8.84 8.89 29.60
CA GLN A 596 -9.99 8.81 30.49
C GLN A 596 -10.40 7.36 30.83
N ARG A 597 -10.32 6.42 29.87
CA ARG A 597 -10.67 5.01 30.10
C ARG A 597 -9.64 4.31 30.99
N ALA A 598 -8.35 4.46 30.68
CA ALA A 598 -7.26 3.88 31.47
C ALA A 598 -7.27 4.42 32.91
N PHE A 599 -7.57 5.72 33.07
CA PHE A 599 -7.74 6.35 34.37
C PHE A 599 -8.96 5.82 35.14
N ALA A 600 -10.11 5.66 34.48
CA ALA A 600 -11.32 5.11 35.10
C ALA A 600 -11.10 3.69 35.64
N GLU A 601 -10.49 2.82 34.83
CA GLU A 601 -10.15 1.44 35.22
C GLU A 601 -9.21 1.41 36.44
N ARG A 602 -8.25 2.35 36.52
CA ARG A 602 -7.35 2.49 37.66
C ARG A 602 -8.07 2.92 38.93
N ILE A 603 -8.93 3.93 38.85
CA ILE A 603 -9.70 4.45 39.99
C ILE A 603 -10.66 3.40 40.53
N GLU A 604 -11.33 2.65 39.67
CA GLU A 604 -12.24 1.58 40.07
C GLU A 604 -11.51 0.52 40.91
N GLN A 605 -10.29 0.16 40.50
CA GLN A 605 -9.47 -0.81 41.19
C GLN A 605 -8.92 -0.29 42.53
N ILE A 606 -8.54 0.99 42.60
CA ILE A 606 -8.17 1.64 43.85
C ILE A 606 -9.35 1.63 44.84
N ARG A 607 -10.57 1.95 44.37
CA ARG A 607 -11.79 1.93 45.20
C ARG A 607 -12.10 0.53 45.72
N GLN A 608 -12.01 -0.50 44.87
CA GLN A 608 -12.23 -1.89 45.28
C GLN A 608 -11.17 -2.41 46.28
N GLY A 609 -9.94 -1.90 46.23
CA GLY A 609 -8.89 -2.19 47.21
C GLY A 609 -9.11 -1.53 48.59
N GLN A 610 -9.88 -0.43 48.66
CA GLN A 610 -10.20 0.28 49.90
C GLN A 610 -11.48 -0.25 50.58
N ASP A 611 -12.46 -0.72 49.80
CA ASP A 611 -13.70 -1.34 50.30
C ASP A 611 -13.49 -2.82 50.67
N GLY A 612 -12.76 -3.03 51.77
CA GLY A 612 -12.69 -4.35 52.40
C GLY A 612 -14.07 -4.89 52.81
N GLN A 613 -14.40 -6.07 52.27
CA GLN A 613 -15.33 -7.10 52.82
C GLN A 613 -16.79 -7.23 52.35
N LYS A 614 -17.34 -6.47 51.39
CA LYS A 614 -18.73 -6.77 50.93
C LYS A 614 -18.95 -6.70 49.43
N GLN A 615 -18.54 -7.77 48.74
CA GLN A 615 -19.33 -8.59 47.81
C GLN A 615 -18.38 -9.32 46.85
N LYS A 616 -18.23 -10.64 47.04
CA LYS A 616 -17.66 -11.52 46.01
C LYS A 616 -18.67 -11.65 44.86
N LYS A 617 -18.62 -10.75 43.89
CA LYS A 617 -18.97 -11.08 42.51
C LYS A 617 -17.67 -11.33 41.78
N GLU A 618 -17.51 -12.53 41.23
CA GLU A 618 -16.39 -12.86 40.34
C GLU A 618 -16.39 -11.89 39.16
N VAL A 619 -15.42 -10.97 39.13
CA VAL A 619 -15.08 -10.18 37.94
C VAL A 619 -13.68 -10.62 37.50
N LYS A 620 -13.58 -10.85 36.18
CA LYS A 620 -12.56 -11.69 35.53
C LYS A 620 -11.33 -10.94 35.02
N THR A 621 -11.07 -9.70 35.43
CA THR A 621 -9.98 -8.89 34.87
C THR A 621 -9.14 -8.20 35.94
N ARG A 622 -7.87 -8.60 36.01
CA ARG A 622 -6.82 -7.99 36.84
C ARG A 622 -6.34 -6.72 36.12
N TYR A 623 -6.40 -5.57 36.78
CA TYR A 623 -5.95 -4.27 36.21
C TYR A 623 -4.53 -4.34 35.67
N PHE A 624 -4.27 -3.77 34.49
CA PHE A 624 -2.94 -3.73 33.86
C PHE A 624 -2.50 -2.27 33.65
N ASN A 625 -1.34 -1.92 34.21
CA ASN A 625 -0.81 -0.56 34.21
C ASN A 625 -0.02 -0.28 32.93
N ARG A 626 -0.76 0.14 31.90
CA ARG A 626 -0.19 0.51 30.60
C ARG A 626 0.73 1.72 30.69
N ASP A 627 0.37 2.71 31.50
CA ASP A 627 1.17 3.94 31.68
C ASP A 627 2.57 3.58 32.18
N LEU A 628 2.68 2.74 33.22
CA LEU A 628 3.97 2.31 33.75
C LEU A 628 4.79 1.53 32.70
N LEU A 629 4.15 0.69 31.88
CA LEU A 629 4.84 0.00 30.78
C LEU A 629 5.42 0.99 29.78
N PHE A 630 4.61 1.95 29.31
CA PHE A 630 5.04 2.93 28.31
C PHE A 630 6.15 3.83 28.86
N GLN A 631 6.03 4.25 30.12
CA GLN A 631 7.03 5.04 30.82
C GLN A 631 8.37 4.30 30.94
N LEU A 632 8.37 3.04 31.38
CA LEU A 632 9.61 2.27 31.54
C LEU A 632 10.28 1.96 30.19
N LEU A 633 9.51 1.65 29.15
CA LEU A 633 10.05 1.44 27.80
C LEU A 633 10.60 2.73 27.20
N TYR A 634 9.89 3.85 27.39
CA TYR A 634 10.36 5.16 26.97
C TYR A 634 11.71 5.51 27.62
N LEU A 635 11.83 5.33 28.93
CA LEU A 635 13.08 5.52 29.66
C LEU A 635 14.19 4.62 29.12
N ARG A 636 13.91 3.32 28.96
CA ARG A 636 14.88 2.33 28.46
C ARG A 636 15.45 2.69 27.09
N ASP A 637 14.57 2.97 26.12
CA ASP A 637 14.97 3.23 24.72
C ASP A 637 15.78 4.52 24.58
N HIS A 638 15.50 5.51 25.44
CA HIS A 638 16.21 6.79 25.44
C HIS A 638 17.41 6.80 26.40
N PHE A 639 17.59 5.77 27.22
CA PHE A 639 18.74 5.63 28.11
C PHE A 639 20.02 5.26 27.35
N GLU A 640 19.95 4.28 26.43
CA GLU A 640 21.14 3.73 25.74
C GLU A 640 21.87 4.73 24.81
N LYS A 641 21.17 5.75 24.30
CA LYS A 641 21.72 6.64 23.24
C LYS A 641 22.17 8.03 23.67
N LYS A 642 21.96 8.46 24.92
CA LYS A 642 22.56 9.65 25.58
C LYS A 642 21.81 9.94 26.89
N GLU A 643 22.42 9.63 28.03
CA GLU A 643 21.98 10.11 29.36
C GLU A 643 21.71 11.64 29.35
N GLU A 644 22.46 12.38 28.52
CA GLU A 644 22.33 13.81 28.29
C GLU A 644 21.00 14.25 27.64
N ASN A 645 20.41 13.42 26.76
CA ASN A 645 19.11 13.72 26.15
C ASN A 645 17.98 13.50 27.16
N LEU A 646 18.06 12.44 27.95
CA LEU A 646 17.11 12.14 29.02
C LEU A 646 17.13 13.25 30.08
N LYS A 647 18.33 13.74 30.45
CA LYS A 647 18.53 14.90 31.31
C LYS A 647 17.96 16.18 30.69
N LYS A 648 18.18 16.49 29.42
CA LYS A 648 17.55 17.68 28.81
C LYS A 648 16.02 17.58 28.76
N LEU A 649 15.48 16.38 28.58
CA LEU A 649 14.05 16.14 28.50
C LEU A 649 13.36 16.24 29.88
N LEU A 650 13.94 15.62 30.91
CA LEU A 650 13.36 15.52 32.27
C LEU A 650 13.88 16.56 33.28
N TRP A 651 14.91 17.34 32.88
CA TRP A 651 15.75 18.29 33.64
C TRP A 651 17.17 17.76 33.95
N GLU A 652 18.18 18.66 33.98
CA GLU A 652 19.62 18.32 34.10
C GLU A 652 19.98 17.48 35.34
N THR A 653 19.07 17.37 36.32
CA THR A 653 19.27 16.71 37.62
C THR A 653 18.74 15.27 37.71
N PHE A 654 18.05 14.73 36.70
CA PHE A 654 17.48 13.39 36.78
C PHE A 654 18.56 12.28 36.76
N SER A 655 18.49 11.35 37.73
CA SER A 655 19.26 10.10 37.76
C SER A 655 18.33 8.88 37.79
N VAL A 656 18.70 7.81 37.07
CA VAL A 656 17.97 6.52 37.10
C VAL A 656 17.94 5.92 38.51
N ASP A 657 18.95 6.19 39.35
CA ASP A 657 18.99 5.73 40.74
C ASP A 657 17.85 6.31 41.59
N ASP A 658 17.29 7.45 41.18
CA ASP A 658 16.21 8.10 41.90
C ASP A 658 14.82 7.52 41.56
N LEU A 659 14.73 6.65 40.54
CA LEU A 659 13.48 5.99 40.17
C LEU A 659 13.00 5.07 41.29
N THR A 660 11.75 5.26 41.71
CA THR A 660 11.03 4.38 42.64
C THR A 660 9.55 4.34 42.27
N ILE A 661 8.90 3.22 42.55
CA ILE A 661 7.44 3.06 42.46
C ILE A 661 6.78 2.93 43.83
N GLY A 662 7.51 3.27 44.90
CA GLY A 662 7.08 3.15 46.28
C GLY A 662 7.14 1.71 46.83
N ASP A 663 7.77 0.78 46.08
CA ASP A 663 7.91 -0.63 46.44
C ASP A 663 9.39 -1.04 46.34
N LYS A 664 10.07 -1.06 47.50
CA LYS A 664 11.53 -1.25 47.58
C LYS A 664 12.02 -2.54 46.93
N GLU A 665 11.21 -3.60 46.90
CA GLU A 665 11.58 -4.88 46.27
C GLU A 665 11.56 -4.78 44.73
N LYS A 666 10.77 -3.85 44.18
CA LYS A 666 10.62 -3.64 42.74
C LYS A 666 11.44 -2.46 42.20
N ASP A 667 11.87 -1.55 43.06
CA ASP A 667 12.65 -0.38 42.67
C ASP A 667 13.97 -0.78 41.99
N ASP A 668 14.67 -1.81 42.47
CA ASP A 668 15.88 -2.29 41.81
C ASP A 668 15.58 -2.99 40.47
N ILE A 669 14.43 -3.67 40.37
CA ILE A 669 13.97 -4.33 39.15
C ILE A 669 13.71 -3.31 38.03
N ILE A 670 13.01 -2.21 38.33
CA ILE A 670 12.73 -1.18 37.32
C ILE A 670 14.00 -0.44 36.91
N ARG A 671 14.93 -0.17 37.84
CA ARG A 671 16.21 0.49 37.53
C ARG A 671 17.04 -0.36 36.58
N ASN A 672 17.15 -1.65 36.85
CA ASN A 672 17.89 -2.58 36.01
C ASN A 672 17.22 -2.75 34.63
N PHE A 673 15.88 -2.76 34.57
CA PHE A 673 15.16 -2.80 33.31
C PHE A 673 15.42 -1.57 32.44
N VAL A 674 15.39 -0.36 33.03
CA VAL A 674 15.71 0.89 32.34
C VAL A 674 17.16 0.91 31.84
N ARG A 675 18.10 0.33 32.59
CA ARG A 675 19.51 0.16 32.18
C ARG A 675 19.72 -0.86 31.05
N GLY A 676 18.69 -1.58 30.64
CA GLY A 676 18.80 -2.66 29.65
C GLY A 676 19.42 -3.94 30.21
N GLU A 677 19.57 -4.06 31.53
CA GLU A 677 20.09 -5.25 32.18
C GLU A 677 19.07 -6.39 32.17
N LYS A 678 19.54 -7.64 32.18
CA LYS A 678 18.65 -8.81 32.27
C LYS A 678 17.91 -8.79 33.60
N THR A 679 16.58 -8.78 33.53
CA THR A 679 15.67 -8.75 34.67
C THR A 679 14.53 -9.76 34.46
N ASP A 680 14.04 -10.35 35.55
CA ASP A 680 12.88 -11.26 35.54
C ASP A 680 11.55 -10.47 35.54
N ILE A 681 11.40 -9.51 34.62
CA ILE A 681 10.14 -8.80 34.42
C ILE A 681 9.26 -9.63 33.47
N HIS A 682 8.02 -9.89 33.89
CA HIS A 682 6.96 -10.50 33.09
C HIS A 682 5.74 -9.58 33.08
N MET A 683 4.75 -9.84 32.20
CA MET A 683 3.53 -9.04 32.14
C MET A 683 2.80 -8.92 33.50
N ASP A 684 2.93 -9.93 34.38
CA ASP A 684 2.39 -9.89 35.74
C ASP A 684 2.93 -8.73 36.59
N PHE A 685 4.12 -8.21 36.29
CA PHE A 685 4.72 -7.07 36.98
C PHE A 685 3.85 -5.81 36.88
N PHE A 686 3.18 -5.62 35.73
CA PHE A 686 2.35 -4.45 35.44
C PHE A 686 0.93 -4.56 36.01
N HIS A 687 0.59 -5.67 36.68
CA HIS A 687 -0.67 -5.79 37.43
C HIS A 687 -0.59 -5.05 38.78
N THR A 688 -0.38 -3.74 38.73
CA THR A 688 -0.18 -2.87 39.90
C THR A 688 -0.77 -1.48 39.67
N THR A 689 -1.25 -0.81 40.73
CA THR A 689 -1.69 0.59 40.66
C THR A 689 -0.56 1.59 40.96
N ASN A 690 0.67 1.11 41.16
CA ASN A 690 1.83 1.94 41.49
C ASN A 690 2.18 2.90 40.33
N THR A 691 2.63 4.09 40.68
CA THR A 691 3.15 5.09 39.73
C THR A 691 4.61 5.35 39.98
N LEU A 692 5.32 5.73 38.93
CA LEU A 692 6.65 6.28 39.05
C LEU A 692 6.63 7.52 39.95
N GLN A 693 7.44 7.53 40.98
CA GLN A 693 7.65 8.67 41.88
C GLN A 693 9.04 9.24 41.61
N TYR A 694 9.18 10.57 41.78
CA TYR A 694 10.42 11.39 41.78
C TYR A 694 10.14 12.76 41.14
N PHE A 695 9.23 12.79 40.18
CA PHE A 695 8.90 13.99 39.43
C PHE A 695 7.97 14.94 40.19
N SER A 696 8.17 16.25 40.03
CA SER A 696 7.12 17.24 40.31
C SER A 696 5.90 17.01 39.42
N SER A 697 4.73 17.55 39.78
CA SER A 697 3.48 17.36 39.02
C SER A 697 3.62 17.78 37.54
N GLY A 698 4.26 18.91 37.27
CA GLY A 698 4.50 19.38 35.89
C GLY A 698 5.49 18.50 35.11
N GLN A 699 6.56 18.03 35.77
CA GLN A 699 7.51 17.10 35.14
C GLN A 699 6.86 15.76 34.81
N TYR A 700 6.06 15.23 35.74
CA TYR A 700 5.34 13.98 35.55
C TYR A 700 4.37 14.09 34.38
N ALA A 701 3.56 15.16 34.31
CA ALA A 701 2.62 15.38 33.21
C ALA A 701 3.33 15.42 31.84
N ARG A 702 4.47 16.10 31.76
CA ARG A 702 5.28 16.15 30.53
C ARG A 702 5.87 14.80 30.13
N PHE A 703 6.46 14.11 31.10
CA PHE A 703 7.03 12.78 30.89
C PHE A 703 5.98 11.76 30.45
N ASP A 704 4.83 11.75 31.13
CA ASP A 704 3.73 10.83 30.87
C ASP A 704 3.16 11.02 29.46
N PHE A 705 2.89 12.27 29.07
CA PHE A 705 2.46 12.61 27.71
C PHE A 705 3.46 12.12 26.65
N PHE A 706 4.76 12.39 26.83
CA PHE A 706 5.78 11.98 25.86
C PHE A 706 6.01 10.48 25.80
N ALA A 707 5.92 9.77 26.93
CA ALA A 707 6.02 8.32 26.96
C ALA A 707 4.86 7.67 26.17
N LYS A 708 3.65 8.19 26.33
CA LYS A 708 2.47 7.74 25.59
C LYS A 708 2.56 8.09 24.11
N LEU A 709 2.93 9.32 23.77
CA LEU A 709 3.13 9.73 22.39
C LEU A 709 4.19 8.84 21.71
N TYR A 710 5.33 8.62 22.37
CA TYR A 710 6.37 7.73 21.88
C TYR A 710 5.84 6.33 21.63
N TRP A 711 5.10 5.76 22.59
CA TRP A 711 4.47 4.46 22.43
C TRP A 711 3.59 4.40 21.17
N SER A 712 2.72 5.40 21.00
CA SER A 712 1.81 5.50 19.86
C SER A 712 2.53 5.61 18.52
N VAL A 713 3.66 6.31 18.44
CA VAL A 713 4.32 6.62 17.14
C VAL A 713 5.48 5.67 16.78
N LYS A 714 6.12 5.02 17.77
CA LYS A 714 7.33 4.21 17.55
C LYS A 714 7.57 3.11 18.60
N GLY A 715 7.18 3.32 19.85
CA GLY A 715 7.60 2.51 20.98
C GLY A 715 7.25 1.04 20.86
N TYR A 716 6.06 0.71 20.33
CA TYR A 716 5.70 -0.69 20.05
C TYR A 716 6.56 -1.30 18.94
N ALA A 717 6.79 -0.59 17.84
CA ALA A 717 7.62 -1.08 16.74
C ALA A 717 9.05 -1.41 17.19
N ASN A 718 9.64 -0.56 18.04
CA ASN A 718 10.96 -0.77 18.62
C ASN A 718 11.00 -1.95 19.61
N ASN A 719 9.93 -2.18 20.38
CA ASN A 719 9.91 -3.15 21.47
C ASN A 719 9.10 -4.42 21.18
N LYS A 720 8.74 -4.68 19.92
CA LYS A 720 7.86 -5.80 19.53
C LYS A 720 8.37 -7.16 20.01
N GLU A 721 9.68 -7.41 19.93
CA GLU A 721 10.31 -8.66 20.40
C GLU A 721 10.35 -8.74 21.92
N LEU A 722 10.64 -7.61 22.59
CA LEU A 722 10.65 -7.52 24.03
C LEU A 722 9.26 -7.79 24.61
N ILE A 723 8.20 -7.18 24.08
CA ILE A 723 6.81 -7.41 24.50
C ILE A 723 6.43 -8.90 24.39
N LYS A 724 6.86 -9.58 23.31
CA LYS A 724 6.65 -11.03 23.16
C LYS A 724 7.38 -11.82 24.23
N SER A 725 8.62 -11.43 24.57
CA SER A 725 9.40 -12.07 25.63
C SER A 725 8.81 -11.85 27.04
N LEU A 726 8.07 -10.76 27.26
CA LEU A 726 7.38 -10.49 28.52
C LEU A 726 6.13 -11.37 28.73
N GLY A 727 5.70 -12.13 27.72
CA GLY A 727 4.61 -13.11 27.81
C GLY A 727 3.29 -12.69 27.12
N ASP A 728 3.29 -11.65 26.27
CA ASP A 728 2.12 -11.23 25.50
C ASP A 728 2.23 -11.63 24.02
N SER A 729 1.10 -11.98 23.40
CA SER A 729 0.99 -12.20 21.96
C SER A 729 1.32 -10.96 21.11
N GLY A 730 1.26 -9.75 21.70
CA GLY A 730 1.55 -8.47 21.05
C GLY A 730 0.47 -7.97 20.09
N ARG A 731 -0.52 -8.80 19.73
CA ARG A 731 -1.54 -8.48 18.72
C ARG A 731 -2.46 -7.33 19.12
N ALA A 732 -2.76 -7.18 20.41
CA ALA A 732 -3.58 -6.07 20.88
C ALA A 732 -2.88 -4.74 20.60
N TYR A 733 -1.63 -4.60 21.07
CA TYR A 733 -0.80 -3.38 20.93
C TYR A 733 -0.55 -2.93 19.49
N GLU A 734 -0.46 -3.85 18.52
CA GLU A 734 -0.28 -3.50 17.10
C GLU A 734 -1.47 -2.72 16.52
N ASN A 735 -2.68 -2.98 17.02
CA ASN A 735 -3.88 -2.20 16.68
C ASN A 735 -3.96 -0.88 17.46
N GLU A 736 -3.12 -0.70 18.49
CA GLU A 736 -3.12 0.47 19.38
C GLU A 736 -2.04 1.51 19.04
N THR A 737 -1.16 1.25 18.07
CA THR A 737 -0.03 2.13 17.73
C THR A 737 0.06 2.36 16.24
N ILE A 738 0.59 3.49 15.78
CA ILE A 738 0.84 3.82 14.37
C ILE A 738 1.82 2.81 13.79
N VAL A 739 1.48 2.23 12.63
CA VAL A 739 2.35 1.36 11.84
C VAL A 739 2.76 2.04 10.54
N GLU A 740 3.74 1.47 9.82
CA GLU A 740 4.27 2.08 8.60
C GLU A 740 3.17 2.32 7.55
N ASN A 741 3.14 3.56 7.05
CA ASN A 741 2.21 4.14 6.08
C ASN A 741 0.79 4.41 6.59
N ASP A 742 0.55 4.29 7.89
CA ASP A 742 -0.71 4.73 8.49
C ASP A 742 -0.93 6.24 8.31
N SER A 743 -2.21 6.62 8.27
CA SER A 743 -2.65 7.98 8.55
C SER A 743 -3.31 8.00 9.93
N ALA A 744 -2.96 9.00 10.73
CA ALA A 744 -3.49 9.17 12.07
C ALA A 744 -3.79 10.63 12.39
N ILE A 745 -4.75 10.83 13.29
CA ILE A 745 -5.17 12.14 13.78
C ILE A 745 -4.83 12.20 15.26
N LEU A 746 -4.08 13.23 15.65
CA LEU A 746 -3.63 13.46 17.01
C LEU A 746 -4.40 14.63 17.62
N PHE A 747 -5.29 14.33 18.56
CA PHE A 747 -5.96 15.33 19.38
C PHE A 747 -5.19 15.52 20.69
N ILE A 748 -4.86 16.78 21.00
CA ILE A 748 -4.21 17.16 22.25
C ILE A 748 -5.04 18.26 22.90
N ASP A 749 -5.70 17.98 24.02
CA ASP A 749 -6.49 18.94 24.78
C ASP A 749 -5.77 19.35 26.07
N GLU A 750 -5.47 20.63 26.22
CA GLU A 750 -4.73 21.20 27.35
C GLU A 750 -3.44 20.40 27.68
N GLY A 751 -2.74 19.90 26.64
CA GLY A 751 -1.53 19.05 26.80
C GLY A 751 -0.35 19.76 27.47
N ASP A 752 -0.40 21.08 27.57
CA ASP A 752 0.57 21.96 28.23
C ASP A 752 0.13 22.44 29.62
N LEU A 753 -1.00 21.93 30.12
CA LEU A 753 -1.49 22.20 31.46
C LEU A 753 -0.45 21.72 32.50
N TYR A 754 -0.21 22.55 33.52
CA TYR A 754 0.81 22.35 34.57
C TYR A 754 2.28 22.47 34.12
N TYR A 755 2.56 22.80 32.85
CA TYR A 755 3.93 22.96 32.39
C TYR A 755 4.52 24.29 32.89
N HIS A 756 5.82 24.28 33.16
CA HIS A 756 6.57 25.52 33.34
C HIS A 756 6.54 26.33 32.02
N PRO A 757 6.51 27.67 32.04
CA PRO A 757 6.47 28.49 30.82
C PRO A 757 7.55 28.15 29.78
N GLU A 758 8.77 27.85 30.23
CA GLU A 758 9.84 27.36 29.33
C GLU A 758 9.50 26.05 28.61
N TRP A 759 8.76 25.13 29.24
CA TRP A 759 8.33 23.90 28.55
C TRP A 759 7.15 24.15 27.62
N GLN A 760 6.26 25.11 27.95
CA GLN A 760 5.22 25.53 27.02
C GLN A 760 5.84 26.15 25.75
N ARG A 761 6.91 26.94 25.90
CA ARG A 761 7.70 27.50 24.79
C ARG A 761 8.41 26.44 23.95
N LEU A 762 8.84 25.33 24.56
CA LEU A 762 9.52 24.23 23.85
C LEU A 762 8.56 23.16 23.31
N TYR A 763 7.25 23.31 23.55
CA TYR A 763 6.26 22.25 23.36
C TYR A 763 6.22 21.72 21.92
N ILE A 764 6.07 22.60 20.92
CA ILE A 764 5.99 22.20 19.51
C ILE A 764 7.31 21.60 19.04
N SER A 765 8.45 22.18 19.44
CA SER A 765 9.77 21.64 19.11
C SER A 765 9.96 20.22 19.62
N ASP A 766 9.59 19.95 20.87
CA ASP A 766 9.75 18.62 21.47
C ASP A 766 8.76 17.61 20.89
N LEU A 767 7.52 18.04 20.59
CA LEU A 767 6.55 17.24 19.86
C LEU A 767 7.10 16.80 18.49
N CYS A 768 7.69 17.73 17.74
CA CYS A 768 8.27 17.45 16.43
C CYS A 768 9.42 16.43 16.52
N LYS A 769 10.30 16.55 17.51
CA LYS A 769 11.43 15.60 17.71
C LYS A 769 10.95 14.17 17.93
N ILE A 770 9.92 13.97 18.75
CA ILE A 770 9.36 12.63 19.01
C ILE A 770 8.72 12.06 17.73
N ILE A 771 8.03 12.91 16.97
CA ILE A 771 7.36 12.49 15.73
C ILE A 771 8.37 12.22 14.60
N GLU A 772 9.46 12.99 14.52
CA GLU A 772 10.57 12.71 13.58
C GLU A 772 11.15 11.31 13.75
N GLU A 773 11.01 10.73 14.93
CA GLU A 773 11.45 9.37 15.21
C GLU A 773 10.44 8.28 14.85
N ALA A 774 9.17 8.63 14.61
CA ALA A 774 8.08 7.70 14.30
C ALA A 774 8.33 6.76 13.11
N VAL A 775 7.46 5.77 12.91
CA VAL A 775 7.40 5.06 11.62
C VAL A 775 6.99 6.02 10.48
N PRO A 776 7.31 5.75 9.20
CA PRO A 776 6.78 6.54 8.08
C PRO A 776 5.25 6.58 8.16
N CYS A 777 4.64 7.75 8.29
CA CYS A 777 3.20 7.94 8.47
C CYS A 777 2.79 9.37 8.10
N ASN A 778 1.47 9.61 8.04
CA ASN A 778 0.89 10.94 7.82
C ASN A 778 0.02 11.36 9.02
N LEU A 779 0.44 12.41 9.74
CA LEU A 779 -0.19 12.87 10.97
C LEU A 779 -0.84 14.26 10.82
N GLN A 780 -2.14 14.35 11.09
CA GLN A 780 -2.82 15.62 11.35
C GLN A 780 -2.89 15.85 12.85
N ILE A 781 -2.34 16.97 13.34
CA ILE A 781 -2.33 17.30 14.77
C ILE A 781 -3.30 18.45 15.03
N ILE A 782 -4.17 18.29 16.02
CA ILE A 782 -5.15 19.29 16.46
C ILE A 782 -4.97 19.51 17.97
N ILE A 783 -4.53 20.71 18.33
CA ILE A 783 -4.18 21.09 19.70
C ILE A 783 -5.23 22.07 20.22
N ALA A 784 -6.01 21.71 21.23
CA ALA A 784 -6.80 22.65 22.01
C ALA A 784 -5.95 23.17 23.17
N THR A 785 -5.65 24.47 23.19
CA THR A 785 -4.83 25.08 24.24
C THR A 785 -5.34 26.48 24.60
N ASN A 786 -4.88 26.99 25.73
CA ASN A 786 -5.00 28.39 26.14
C ASN A 786 -3.63 29.08 26.23
N SER A 787 -2.55 28.39 25.85
CA SER A 787 -1.20 28.89 26.05
C SER A 787 -0.72 29.74 24.87
N PRO A 788 -0.39 31.02 25.11
CA PRO A 788 0.14 31.90 24.07
C PRO A 788 1.53 31.45 23.58
N PHE A 789 2.26 30.68 24.40
CA PHE A 789 3.60 30.20 24.05
C PHE A 789 3.57 29.23 22.88
N ILE A 790 2.54 28.38 22.80
CA ILE A 790 2.36 27.41 21.72
C ILE A 790 2.03 28.12 20.40
N LEU A 791 1.28 29.22 20.46
CA LEU A 791 0.84 29.96 19.28
C LEU A 791 1.98 30.68 18.57
N SER A 792 3.05 31.03 19.28
CA SER A 792 4.25 31.61 18.68
C SER A 792 4.93 30.66 17.68
N ASP A 793 4.70 29.35 17.79
CA ASP A 793 5.23 28.35 16.87
C ASP A 793 4.23 27.93 15.77
N ILE A 794 3.04 28.53 15.70
CA ILE A 794 1.96 28.14 14.76
C ILE A 794 1.56 29.34 13.89
N PHE A 795 1.34 29.11 12.59
CA PHE A 795 0.86 30.14 11.66
C PHE A 795 -0.61 30.53 11.92
N GLU A 796 -0.96 31.79 11.68
CA GLU A 796 -2.33 32.30 11.88
C GLU A 796 -3.37 31.55 11.03
N ASP A 797 -3.02 31.16 9.80
CA ASP A 797 -3.88 30.35 8.94
C ASP A 797 -4.23 28.96 9.54
N ASN A 798 -3.47 28.50 10.53
CA ASN A 798 -3.63 27.23 11.24
C ASN A 798 -4.21 27.40 12.66
N ILE A 799 -4.63 28.61 13.05
CA ILE A 799 -5.22 28.90 14.36
C ILE A 799 -6.73 29.13 14.20
N ILE A 800 -7.50 28.46 15.05
CA ILE A 800 -8.96 28.55 15.11
C ILE A 800 -9.34 29.24 16.43
N PHE A 801 -9.76 30.50 16.32
CA PHE A 801 -10.16 31.31 17.46
C PHE A 801 -11.64 31.12 17.81
N LEU A 802 -11.94 30.86 19.08
CA LEU A 802 -13.30 30.73 19.61
C LEU A 802 -13.64 31.92 20.52
N SER A 803 -14.62 32.72 20.10
CA SER A 803 -15.18 33.86 20.85
C SER A 803 -16.61 33.55 21.34
N GLU A 804 -17.08 34.28 22.36
CA GLU A 804 -18.45 34.17 22.89
C GLU A 804 -19.51 34.86 21.98
N GLU A 805 -19.09 35.76 21.09
CA GLU A 805 -19.99 36.61 20.27
C GLU A 805 -20.06 36.19 18.78
N GLY A 806 -19.48 35.04 18.40
CA GLY A 806 -19.32 34.64 17.00
C GLY A 806 -18.09 35.26 16.33
N GLU A 807 -17.74 34.80 15.12
CA GLU A 807 -16.54 35.23 14.38
C GLU A 807 -16.35 36.75 14.45
N SER A 808 -15.32 37.20 15.16
CA SER A 808 -14.88 38.59 15.09
C SER A 808 -14.13 38.77 13.77
N GLU A 809 -14.64 39.63 12.89
CA GLU A 809 -13.98 40.06 11.63
C GLU A 809 -12.68 40.87 11.86
N GLU A 810 -12.10 40.86 13.06
CA GLU A 810 -10.86 41.56 13.36
C GLU A 810 -9.68 40.79 12.72
N SER A 811 -8.90 41.49 11.89
CA SER A 811 -7.70 40.92 11.29
C SER A 811 -6.70 40.54 12.39
N HIS A 812 -6.59 39.25 12.68
CA HIS A 812 -5.62 38.75 13.64
C HIS A 812 -4.18 39.00 13.14
N GLU A 813 -3.28 39.34 14.07
CA GLU A 813 -1.87 39.54 13.73
C GLU A 813 -1.22 38.19 13.39
N GLN A 814 -0.13 38.26 12.62
CA GLN A 814 0.67 37.07 12.35
C GLN A 814 1.25 36.54 13.67
N THR A 815 1.04 35.24 13.92
CA THR A 815 1.37 34.59 15.20
C THR A 815 2.74 33.90 15.20
N PHE A 816 3.15 33.32 14.07
CA PHE A 816 4.43 32.61 13.97
C PHE A 816 5.62 33.55 14.22
N GLY A 817 6.46 33.23 15.20
CA GLY A 817 7.61 34.03 15.65
C GLY A 817 7.24 35.33 16.38
N GLN A 818 5.96 35.53 16.75
CA GLN A 818 5.50 36.76 17.38
C GLN A 818 5.95 36.85 18.85
N ASN A 819 6.15 38.09 19.32
CA ASN A 819 6.44 38.36 20.72
C ASN A 819 5.28 37.89 21.62
N ILE A 820 5.59 37.04 22.60
CA ILE A 820 4.62 36.45 23.53
C ILE A 820 3.82 37.52 24.27
N HIS A 821 4.41 38.68 24.61
CA HIS A 821 3.70 39.79 25.24
C HIS A 821 2.63 40.40 24.32
N THR A 822 2.87 40.41 23.02
CA THR A 822 1.89 40.88 22.02
C THR A 822 0.74 39.89 21.91
N LEU A 823 1.05 38.59 21.80
CA LEU A 823 0.03 37.51 21.76
C LEU A 823 -0.84 37.51 23.03
N LEU A 824 -0.23 37.71 24.20
CA LEU A 824 -0.91 37.83 25.49
C LEU A 824 -1.81 39.07 25.61
N LYS A 825 -1.57 40.13 24.83
CA LYS A 825 -2.32 41.39 24.96
C LYS A 825 -3.40 41.52 23.90
N LYS A 826 -3.10 41.12 22.66
CA LYS A 826 -3.98 41.29 21.50
C LYS A 826 -4.81 40.05 21.21
N ASP A 827 -4.19 38.87 21.27
CA ASP A 827 -4.82 37.63 20.82
C ASP A 827 -5.37 36.79 21.98
N PHE A 828 -4.90 36.97 23.24
CA PHE A 828 -5.29 36.10 24.37
C PHE A 828 -5.41 36.71 25.78
N PHE A 829 -6.61 36.63 26.35
CA PHE A 829 -7.01 36.68 27.78
C PHE A 829 -6.72 37.89 28.67
N LEU A 830 -5.64 38.65 28.47
CA LEU A 830 -5.26 39.68 29.44
C LEU A 830 -5.69 41.07 29.00
N LYS A 831 -6.57 41.70 29.79
CA LYS A 831 -6.90 43.13 29.64
C LYS A 831 -5.70 44.04 29.97
N TYR A 832 -4.84 43.58 30.89
CA TYR A 832 -3.64 44.29 31.35
C TYR A 832 -2.52 43.29 31.61
N THR A 833 -1.27 43.71 31.39
CA THR A 833 -0.06 42.91 31.63
C THR A 833 0.45 42.96 33.08
N MET A 834 -0.28 43.66 33.96
CA MET A 834 0.04 43.80 35.38
C MET A 834 -1.07 43.20 36.26
N GLY A 835 -0.71 42.78 37.47
CA GLY A 835 -1.67 42.24 38.43
C GLY A 835 -2.73 43.27 38.85
N GLU A 836 -3.98 42.81 38.99
CA GLU A 836 -5.13 43.70 39.22
C GLU A 836 -5.01 44.50 40.52
N PHE A 837 -4.52 43.86 41.61
CA PHE A 837 -4.28 44.56 42.86
C PHE A 837 -3.27 45.72 42.72
N ALA A 838 -2.18 45.49 41.97
CA ALA A 838 -1.19 46.54 41.72
C ALA A 838 -1.79 47.65 40.86
N ARG A 839 -2.56 47.30 39.82
CA ARG A 839 -3.27 48.26 38.97
C ARG A 839 -4.23 49.11 39.79
N GLU A 840 -5.10 48.51 40.58
CA GLU A 840 -6.08 49.22 41.41
C GLU A 840 -5.39 50.19 42.36
N LYS A 841 -4.30 49.78 43.02
CA LYS A 841 -3.54 50.66 43.91
C LYS A 841 -2.89 51.82 43.18
N ILE A 842 -2.30 51.57 42.00
CA ILE A 842 -1.69 52.61 41.17
C ILE A 842 -2.76 53.61 40.70
N VAL A 843 -3.93 53.13 40.24
CA VAL A 843 -5.04 53.98 39.79
C VAL A 843 -5.63 54.80 40.93
N GLN A 844 -5.84 54.21 42.12
CA GLN A 844 -6.30 54.93 43.31
C GLN A 844 -5.35 56.07 43.70
N VAL A 845 -4.03 55.84 43.60
CA VAL A 845 -3.02 56.89 43.86
C VAL A 845 -3.05 57.96 42.77
N PHE A 846 -3.25 57.59 41.49
CA PHE A 846 -3.43 58.55 40.41
C PHE A 846 -4.67 59.44 40.62
N GLU A 847 -5.83 58.83 40.86
CA GLU A 847 -7.09 59.56 41.05
C GLU A 847 -7.00 60.52 42.24
N ALA A 848 -6.37 60.11 43.34
CA ALA A 848 -6.17 60.97 44.51
C ALA A 848 -5.19 62.13 44.28
N LEU A 849 -4.22 61.97 43.36
CA LEU A 849 -3.30 63.04 42.96
C LEU A 849 -3.94 63.99 41.93
N GLU A 850 -4.84 63.47 41.09
CA GLU A 850 -5.53 64.21 40.02
C GLU A 850 -6.82 64.89 40.48
N SER A 851 -7.45 64.45 41.58
CA SER A 851 -8.68 65.04 42.13
C SER A 851 -8.44 66.44 42.70
N LYS A 852 -8.29 67.44 41.82
CA LYS A 852 -8.31 68.86 42.14
C LYS A 852 -9.60 69.46 41.63
N GLU A 853 -10.54 69.75 42.52
CA GLU A 853 -11.70 70.58 42.16
C GLU A 853 -11.23 71.97 41.72
N HIS A 854 -11.59 72.32 40.48
CA HIS A 854 -11.56 73.69 39.98
C HIS A 854 -12.48 74.57 40.83
N GLN A 855 -11.92 75.31 41.78
CA GLN A 855 -12.57 76.50 42.33
C GLN A 855 -11.59 77.67 42.37
N GLU A 856 -11.72 78.51 41.34
CA GLU A 856 -11.14 79.85 41.29
C GLU A 856 -11.76 80.72 42.40
N ASN A 857 -10.99 81.05 43.43
CA ASN A 857 -11.14 82.30 44.19
C ASN A 857 -9.86 82.59 45.01
N LYS A 858 -9.36 83.82 44.87
CA LYS A 858 -7.95 84.23 45.03
C LYS A 858 -7.46 84.63 46.44
N GLU A 859 -8.20 84.40 47.53
CA GLU A 859 -7.84 85.04 48.81
C GLU A 859 -7.40 84.14 49.99
N ASP A 860 -7.10 82.85 49.82
CA ASP A 860 -6.43 82.07 50.88
C ASP A 860 -5.61 80.91 50.31
N GLN A 861 -4.34 81.13 49.99
CA GLN A 861 -3.50 80.10 49.34
C GLN A 861 -2.86 79.11 50.32
N GLU A 862 -2.57 79.51 51.56
CA GLU A 862 -1.82 78.67 52.51
C GLU A 862 -2.71 77.65 53.23
N ASN A 863 -3.90 78.07 53.70
CA ASN A 863 -4.88 77.18 54.33
C ASN A 863 -5.46 76.17 53.33
N LYS A 864 -5.72 76.56 52.07
CA LYS A 864 -6.19 75.65 51.02
C LYS A 864 -5.16 74.58 50.67
N LYS A 865 -3.87 74.94 50.66
CA LYS A 865 -2.78 74.00 50.39
C LYS A 865 -2.59 72.99 51.52
N TYR A 866 -2.73 73.42 52.77
CA TYR A 866 -2.72 72.52 53.92
C TYR A 866 -3.92 71.57 53.93
N GLN A 867 -5.12 72.08 53.64
CA GLN A 867 -6.33 71.27 53.59
C GLN A 867 -6.26 70.21 52.47
N SER A 868 -5.85 70.60 51.27
CA SER A 868 -5.64 69.65 50.15
C SER A 868 -4.58 68.60 50.47
N ARG A 869 -3.47 68.96 51.14
CA ARG A 869 -2.46 67.99 51.60
C ARG A 869 -2.98 67.06 52.69
N LYS A 870 -3.86 67.57 53.56
CA LYS A 870 -4.51 66.78 54.61
C LYS A 870 -5.49 65.77 54.01
N ASP A 871 -6.32 66.21 53.07
CA ASP A 871 -7.25 65.33 52.36
C ASP A 871 -6.48 64.26 51.56
N LEU A 872 -5.37 64.62 50.91
CA LEU A 872 -4.47 63.67 50.26
C LEU A 872 -3.84 62.69 51.26
N ALA A 873 -3.35 63.17 52.41
CA ALA A 873 -2.77 62.31 53.45
C ALA A 873 -3.81 61.35 54.04
N ASP A 874 -5.03 61.82 54.29
CA ASP A 874 -6.14 61.01 54.80
C ASP A 874 -6.53 59.94 53.77
N ASN A 875 -6.65 60.29 52.48
CA ASN A 875 -6.89 59.33 51.40
C ASN A 875 -5.74 58.31 51.27
N MET A 876 -4.50 58.77 51.25
CA MET A 876 -3.32 57.90 51.15
C MET A 876 -3.19 56.98 52.36
N SER A 877 -3.58 57.44 53.55
CA SER A 877 -3.55 56.63 54.78
C SER A 877 -4.47 55.41 54.69
N GLN A 878 -5.59 55.54 53.95
CA GLN A 878 -6.54 54.48 53.66
C GLN A 878 -6.08 53.59 52.49
N ILE A 879 -5.45 54.17 51.47
CA ILE A 879 -5.03 53.44 50.25
C ILE A 879 -3.76 52.62 50.48
N LEU A 880 -2.75 53.20 51.14
CA LEU A 880 -1.40 52.64 51.30
C LEU A 880 -1.15 52.15 52.73
N LYS A 881 -0.89 53.06 53.69
CA LYS A 881 -0.62 52.73 55.09
C LYS A 881 -1.06 53.84 56.04
N PRO A 882 -1.52 53.49 57.26
CA PRO A 882 -2.06 54.46 58.22
C PRO A 882 -1.01 55.38 58.87
N ASP A 883 0.29 55.17 58.67
CA ASP A 883 1.36 56.05 59.17
C ASP A 883 1.65 57.25 58.25
N ILE A 884 0.82 57.42 57.20
CA ILE A 884 0.89 58.57 56.31
C ILE A 884 0.28 59.79 57.00
N THR A 885 1.10 60.83 57.14
CA THR A 885 0.74 62.11 57.73
C THR A 885 0.90 63.22 56.70
N VAL A 886 0.37 64.41 57.01
CA VAL A 886 0.49 65.60 56.15
C VAL A 886 1.94 65.95 55.84
N GLU A 887 2.88 65.66 56.75
CA GLU A 887 4.30 65.94 56.60
C GLU A 887 5.03 64.94 55.68
N ASN A 888 4.59 63.68 55.63
CA ASN A 888 5.31 62.61 54.94
C ASN A 888 4.61 62.10 53.66
N VAL A 889 3.40 62.58 53.36
CA VAL A 889 2.56 62.06 52.27
C VAL A 889 3.29 61.98 50.92
N TYR A 890 3.95 63.04 50.46
CA TYR A 890 4.68 63.00 49.18
C TYR A 890 5.90 62.09 49.20
N GLN A 891 6.59 62.00 50.34
CA GLN A 891 7.71 61.07 50.47
C GLN A 891 7.20 59.64 50.38
N ARG A 892 6.07 59.33 51.01
CA ARG A 892 5.44 58.01 50.98
C ARG A 892 4.89 57.63 49.60
N ILE A 893 4.29 58.58 48.89
CA ILE A 893 3.87 58.35 47.49
C ILE A 893 5.11 58.18 46.59
N SER A 894 6.21 58.91 46.83
CA SER A 894 7.47 58.75 46.09
C SER A 894 8.11 57.38 46.35
N ASP A 895 8.16 56.95 47.61
CA ASP A 895 8.63 55.61 48.00
C ASP A 895 7.79 54.53 47.31
N PHE A 896 6.46 54.71 47.24
CA PHE A 896 5.55 53.83 46.52
C PHE A 896 5.83 53.84 45.01
N ALA A 897 5.98 55.01 44.39
CA ALA A 897 6.28 55.13 42.97
C ALA A 897 7.61 54.45 42.61
N MET A 898 8.65 54.62 43.42
CA MET A 898 9.95 53.98 43.25
C MET A 898 9.90 52.45 43.40
N ALA A 899 8.92 51.91 44.12
CA ALA A 899 8.70 50.48 44.25
C ALA A 899 7.96 49.85 43.05
N ILE A 900 7.31 50.65 42.18
CA ILE A 900 6.62 50.15 40.98
C ILE A 900 7.66 49.74 39.94
N GLY A 901 7.59 48.50 39.44
CA GLY A 901 8.53 47.98 38.43
C GLY A 901 8.41 48.64 37.05
N GLU A 902 7.18 49.01 36.65
CA GLU A 902 6.86 49.58 35.33
C GLU A 902 7.24 51.06 35.24
N ASP A 903 8.17 51.39 34.33
CA ASP A 903 8.78 52.73 34.22
C ASP A 903 7.77 53.83 33.86
N ILE A 904 6.77 53.51 33.04
CA ILE A 904 5.76 54.48 32.60
C ILE A 904 4.94 54.96 33.79
N TYR A 905 4.43 54.04 34.63
CA TYR A 905 3.63 54.40 35.80
C TYR A 905 4.48 55.06 36.89
N ARG A 906 5.69 54.56 37.12
CA ARG A 906 6.67 55.16 38.04
C ARG A 906 6.95 56.62 37.67
N SER A 907 7.30 56.86 36.41
CA SER A 907 7.65 58.20 35.93
C SER A 907 6.45 59.15 35.91
N HIS A 908 5.25 58.64 35.61
CA HIS A 908 4.03 59.44 35.65
C HIS A 908 3.68 59.89 37.07
N LEU A 909 3.73 58.99 38.06
CA LEU A 909 3.48 59.33 39.47
C LEU A 909 4.51 60.32 40.02
N LEU A 910 5.80 60.11 39.75
CA LEU A 910 6.85 61.05 40.15
C LEU A 910 6.62 62.44 39.53
N GLY A 911 6.24 62.49 38.25
CA GLY A 911 5.88 63.74 37.58
C GLY A 911 4.69 64.46 38.22
N LEU A 912 3.65 63.73 38.64
CA LEU A 912 2.50 64.32 39.35
C LEU A 912 2.88 64.86 40.74
N ILE A 913 3.71 64.14 41.49
CA ILE A 913 4.26 64.60 42.78
C ILE A 913 5.04 65.90 42.60
N GLU A 914 5.82 66.02 41.52
CA GLU A 914 6.65 67.18 41.24
C GLU A 914 5.88 68.39 40.74
N GLU A 915 4.83 68.18 39.93
CA GLU A 915 3.86 69.21 39.57
C GLU A 915 3.20 69.78 40.85
N ASP A 916 2.83 68.91 41.79
CA ASP A 916 2.21 69.32 43.05
C ASP A 916 3.21 70.00 44.03
N MET A 917 4.48 69.61 43.96
CA MET A 917 5.60 70.22 44.68
C MET A 917 6.17 71.47 43.98
N LYS A 918 5.65 71.86 42.79
CA LYS A 918 6.13 72.97 41.94
C LYS A 918 7.64 72.89 41.61
N LYS A 919 8.17 71.69 41.32
CA LYS A 919 9.54 71.51 40.81
C LYS A 919 9.49 71.00 39.37
N THR A 920 9.72 71.90 38.41
CA THR A 920 9.36 71.70 36.98
C THR A 920 10.35 70.84 36.16
N GLU A 921 11.51 70.48 36.70
CA GLU A 921 12.61 69.88 35.91
C GLU A 921 12.38 68.42 35.48
N ASN A 922 11.79 67.61 36.35
CA ASN A 922 11.65 66.17 36.12
C ASN A 922 10.39 65.81 35.29
N ARG A 923 9.31 66.60 35.37
CA ARG A 923 8.15 66.51 34.46
C ARG A 923 8.54 66.79 32.99
N ILE A 924 9.43 67.76 32.76
CA ILE A 924 9.97 68.03 31.43
C ILE A 924 10.81 66.85 30.93
N SER A 925 11.60 66.21 31.82
CA SER A 925 12.36 65.01 31.48
C SER A 925 11.45 63.83 31.08
N TYR A 926 10.38 63.59 31.83
CA TYR A 926 9.37 62.57 31.51
C TYR A 926 8.65 62.83 30.18
N LEU A 927 8.17 64.07 29.96
CA LEU A 927 7.48 64.43 28.71
C LEU A 927 8.42 64.32 27.50
N LYS A 928 9.70 64.65 27.65
CA LYS A 928 10.71 64.46 26.60
C LYS A 928 10.99 62.99 26.30
N LYS A 929 11.10 62.14 27.33
CA LYS A 929 11.32 60.69 27.14
C LYS A 929 10.11 60.03 26.45
N ARG A 930 8.89 60.39 26.85
CA ARG A 930 7.65 59.92 26.23
C ARG A 930 7.47 60.42 24.80
N GLN A 931 7.88 61.65 24.50
CA GLN A 931 7.92 62.16 23.12
C GLN A 931 8.90 61.34 22.27
N GLN A 932 10.08 61.02 22.82
CA GLN A 932 11.10 60.26 22.10
C GLN A 932 10.67 58.82 21.79
N GLU A 933 9.99 58.15 22.74
CA GLU A 933 9.43 56.80 22.55
C GLU A 933 8.31 56.81 21.50
N ILE A 934 7.39 57.78 21.54
CA ILE A 934 6.33 57.93 20.53
C ILE A 934 6.92 58.24 19.15
N GLU A 935 7.98 59.05 19.07
CA GLU A 935 8.70 59.33 17.82
C GLU A 935 9.45 58.10 17.27
N GLU A 936 9.97 57.21 18.11
CA GLU A 936 10.54 55.93 17.69
C GLU A 936 9.45 54.97 17.19
N GLU A 937 8.32 54.89 17.90
CA GLU A 937 7.16 54.09 17.47
C GLU A 937 6.60 54.58 16.13
N LEU A 938 6.50 55.90 15.93
CA LEU A 938 6.13 56.52 14.66
C LEU A 938 7.14 56.23 13.55
N ARG A 939 8.45 56.32 13.83
CA ARG A 939 9.49 55.97 12.85
C ARG A 939 9.44 54.50 12.42
N ASP A 940 9.17 53.59 13.34
CA ASP A 940 9.01 52.16 13.04
C ASP A 940 7.73 51.88 12.22
N LEU A 941 6.68 52.67 12.45
CA LEU A 941 5.43 52.61 11.67
C LEU A 941 5.56 53.26 10.28
N GLU A 942 6.29 54.36 10.16
CA GLU A 942 6.57 55.07 8.88
C GLU A 942 7.62 54.34 8.03
N GLY A 943 8.60 53.68 8.65
CA GLY A 943 9.54 52.80 7.95
C GLY A 943 8.83 51.62 7.26
N LYS A 944 7.73 51.13 7.83
CA LYS A 944 6.90 50.06 7.25
C LYS A 944 5.98 50.52 6.11
N THR A 945 5.71 51.83 5.96
CA THR A 945 4.95 52.38 4.83
C THR A 945 5.82 52.73 3.63
N TYR A 946 7.13 52.95 3.82
CA TYR A 946 8.07 53.22 2.71
C TYR A 946 8.57 51.97 1.96
N ASP A 947 8.43 50.77 2.52
CA ASP A 947 8.74 49.49 1.85
C ASP A 947 7.56 48.90 1.04
N LYS A 948 6.48 49.67 0.86
CA LYS A 948 5.27 49.25 0.10
C LYS A 948 4.95 50.11 -1.14
N ASN A 949 5.89 50.92 -1.63
CA ASN A 949 5.77 51.58 -2.94
C ASN A 949 6.80 51.09 -3.94
#